data_AF-A0A3L6PCE5-F1
#
_entry.id   AF-A0A3L6PCE5-F1
#
_cell.length_a   1.000
_cell.length_b   1.000
_cell.length_c   1.000
_cell.angle_alpha   90.00
_cell.angle_beta   90.00
_cell.angle_gamma   90.00
#
_symmetry.space_group_name_H-M   'P 1'
#
loop_
_entity.id
_entity.type
_entity.pdbx_description
1 polymer ?
#
loop_
_entity_poly.entity_id
_entity_poly.type
_entity_poly.pdbx_seq_one_letter_code
_entity_poly.pdbx_strand_id
1 'polypeptide(L)'
;MLPNVAFFFLLVANLAAGEPTSTTTLTATPATLTKSYSAITLQWSNLASPSSLDYVAVYSPPSSGDLDYLGFLFLNASASWATGTGSLTLPRLPDLRAPYQFRLFRWPPGELSKNPRVDQDGDPLPDASRRDAVSGNVAYEGSGARPAQLHLAFTDEADEMRVMFVCGDDGRRFVRYRPAGLREEQWEESPTVATTYERRHMCDYPANDSVGWRHPGFVFDGVMKGLQPGRRYLYKVGGDSGGWSETYSFISRDTEANETTAFLFGDLGTYVPYNTYFRTPDESLSTVKWILRDLEALGDKPAVISHIGDISYAKGYAWLWDHFFEQIEPIAAKTPYHVCIGNHEYDWPSQPWKPSWAANIYNGKDGGGECGIAYSIKFRMPGNSSFPTGTGAPDTQNLYYSFDAGVVHFVYMSTETDFTQGSDQYNFVKADLERVNRSRTPFIVFQGHRPMYTSSNETKDTAHREQMIQHLEPLFVKHNVTLALWGHIHRYERFCPMKNYQCLNTSSSFVYPGAPAHVVIGMAGQDYQPSWEPRPDHPNVPIFPQPQRSMYRGGEFGYIKLVATREKLTLTYIGNHDGQAHDKVEIFSLQVGTDSTPDKLNLGYPLPLEPGGTSARPHETAGVFSEWRDRRRERGVRVRRVVESWWMKSKVVTPTSGTRLAAGCLPPVWLAGGDKGGTGRLLVAGRLISTWRQDATQRGTSGSWKVDDDQSRGTQT
;
A
#
# COMPACT_ATOMS: atom_id res chain seq x y z
N MET A 1 19.17 -101.41 17.25
CA MET A 1 19.75 -100.05 17.24
C MET A 1 18.85 -99.15 16.40
N LEU A 2 18.83 -97.85 16.71
CA LEU A 2 18.12 -96.77 15.98
C LEU A 2 18.63 -96.61 14.53
N PRO A 3 17.97 -95.86 13.61
CA PRO A 3 17.06 -94.73 13.91
C PRO A 3 15.70 -94.66 13.15
N ASN A 4 14.80 -93.87 13.75
CA ASN A 4 13.61 -93.31 13.10
C ASN A 4 14.00 -92.18 12.14
N VAL A 5 13.31 -92.07 11.00
CA VAL A 5 13.35 -90.88 10.13
C VAL A 5 12.10 -90.04 10.40
N ALA A 6 12.28 -88.86 10.98
CA ALA A 6 11.22 -87.87 11.16
C ALA A 6 11.48 -86.67 10.25
N PHE A 7 10.50 -86.33 9.40
CA PHE A 7 10.55 -85.12 8.58
C PHE A 7 10.41 -83.87 9.46
N PHE A 8 11.44 -83.02 9.48
CA PHE A 8 11.33 -81.65 9.98
C PHE A 8 11.07 -80.70 8.80
N PHE A 9 9.85 -80.18 8.69
CA PHE A 9 9.58 -79.03 7.84
C PHE A 9 10.14 -77.77 8.51
N LEU A 10 11.06 -77.07 7.85
CA LEU A 10 11.42 -75.71 8.23
C LEU A 10 10.24 -74.78 7.92
N LEU A 11 9.55 -74.31 8.96
CA LEU A 11 8.65 -73.16 8.83
C LEU A 11 9.49 -71.87 8.93
N VAL A 12 10.08 -71.45 7.81
CA VAL A 12 10.68 -70.11 7.71
C VAL A 12 9.53 -69.09 7.67
N ALA A 13 9.20 -68.55 8.85
CA ALA A 13 8.31 -67.40 8.95
C ALA A 13 9.02 -66.17 8.35
N ASN A 14 8.77 -65.90 7.06
CA ASN A 14 9.09 -64.61 6.47
C ASN A 14 8.21 -63.54 7.15
N LEU A 15 8.73 -62.97 8.24
CA LEU A 15 8.29 -61.69 8.77
C LEU A 15 8.74 -60.59 7.80
N ALA A 16 8.08 -60.53 6.65
CA ALA A 16 7.98 -59.33 5.84
C ALA A 16 7.10 -58.31 6.62
N ALA A 17 7.64 -57.81 7.72
CA ALA A 17 7.17 -56.57 8.32
C ALA A 17 7.55 -55.45 7.35
N GLY A 18 6.74 -55.28 6.29
CA GLY A 18 6.66 -54.01 5.61
C GLY A 18 6.24 -53.00 6.65
N GLU A 19 7.14 -52.10 7.05
CA GLU A 19 6.75 -50.93 7.82
C GLU A 19 5.60 -50.26 7.06
N PRO A 20 4.49 -49.91 7.74
CA PRO A 20 3.47 -49.11 7.10
C PRO A 20 4.14 -47.79 6.73
N THR A 21 4.40 -47.59 5.43
CA THR A 21 4.88 -46.32 4.88
C THR A 21 3.80 -45.29 5.15
N SER A 22 3.93 -44.60 6.29
CA SER A 22 2.94 -43.64 6.73
C SER A 22 2.91 -42.51 5.70
N THR A 23 1.80 -42.41 4.98
CA THR A 23 1.63 -41.40 3.94
C THR A 23 1.70 -40.02 4.56
N THR A 24 2.47 -39.12 3.96
CA THR A 24 2.51 -37.71 4.36
C THR A 24 1.09 -37.15 4.44
N THR A 25 0.74 -36.57 5.57
CA THR A 25 -0.55 -35.88 5.74
C THR A 25 -0.36 -34.38 5.73
N LEU A 26 -1.37 -33.64 5.27
CA LEU A 26 -1.48 -32.20 5.43
C LEU A 26 -2.92 -31.89 5.84
N THR A 27 -3.10 -31.14 6.92
CA THR A 27 -4.41 -30.62 7.36
C THR A 27 -4.36 -29.10 7.44
N ALA A 28 -5.51 -28.48 7.21
CA ALA A 28 -5.72 -27.05 7.40
C ALA A 28 -6.96 -26.89 8.27
N THR A 29 -6.85 -26.10 9.33
CA THR A 29 -7.91 -25.97 10.35
C THR A 29 -8.17 -24.51 10.71
N PRO A 30 -9.45 -24.13 10.92
CA PRO A 30 -10.68 -24.88 10.67
C PRO A 30 -10.97 -25.01 9.17
N ALA A 31 -11.86 -25.93 8.79
CA ALA A 31 -12.36 -26.05 7.42
C ALA A 31 -13.36 -24.93 7.04
N THR A 32 -13.97 -24.27 8.04
CA THR A 32 -14.90 -23.15 7.84
C THR A 32 -14.40 -21.91 8.56
N LEU A 33 -14.24 -20.81 7.84
CA LEU A 33 -13.84 -19.50 8.37
C LEU A 33 -15.07 -18.65 8.66
N THR A 34 -15.09 -18.02 9.83
CA THR A 34 -16.06 -16.98 10.23
C THR A 34 -15.33 -15.64 10.33
N LYS A 35 -16.09 -14.53 10.40
CA LYS A 35 -15.51 -13.19 10.59
C LYS A 35 -14.78 -13.03 11.94
N SER A 36 -15.14 -13.83 12.93
CA SER A 36 -14.49 -13.91 14.25
C SER A 36 -13.20 -14.75 14.27
N TYR A 37 -12.86 -15.44 13.17
CA TYR A 37 -11.70 -16.31 13.12
C TYR A 37 -10.40 -15.54 12.83
N SER A 38 -9.30 -15.93 13.48
CA SER A 38 -8.06 -15.14 13.49
C SER A 38 -6.89 -15.70 12.65
N ALA A 39 -6.70 -17.02 12.55
CA ALA A 39 -5.47 -17.58 11.97
C ALA A 39 -5.54 -19.06 11.56
N ILE A 40 -5.46 -19.39 10.27
CA ILE A 40 -5.49 -20.77 9.75
C ILE A 40 -4.26 -21.53 10.22
N THR A 41 -4.46 -22.70 10.84
CA THR A 41 -3.36 -23.59 11.25
C THR A 41 -3.19 -24.74 10.28
N LEU A 42 -2.00 -24.82 9.68
CA LEU A 42 -1.55 -25.88 8.79
C LEU A 42 -0.71 -26.88 9.59
N GLN A 43 -0.95 -28.18 9.43
CA GLN A 43 -0.19 -29.25 10.12
C GLN A 43 0.15 -30.37 9.15
N TRP A 44 1.38 -30.88 9.21
CA TRP A 44 1.80 -32.07 8.46
C TRP A 44 2.49 -33.07 9.37
N SER A 45 2.43 -34.34 8.99
CA SER A 45 3.19 -35.43 9.61
C SER A 45 3.57 -36.50 8.59
N ASN A 46 4.56 -37.33 8.96
CA ASN A 46 5.10 -38.43 8.16
C ASN A 46 5.84 -38.02 6.86
N LEU A 47 6.27 -36.76 6.74
CA LEU A 47 7.07 -36.32 5.59
C LEU A 47 8.45 -36.99 5.59
N ALA A 48 8.66 -37.89 4.63
CA ALA A 48 9.91 -38.66 4.52
C ALA A 48 11.08 -37.82 3.97
N SER A 49 12.18 -37.79 4.72
CA SER A 49 13.42 -37.05 4.42
C SER A 49 13.20 -35.56 4.06
N PRO A 50 12.74 -34.73 5.01
CA PRO A 50 12.43 -33.33 4.74
C PRO A 50 13.63 -32.52 4.25
N SER A 51 13.39 -31.63 3.29
CA SER A 51 14.31 -30.60 2.81
C SER A 51 13.98 -29.24 3.43
N SER A 52 14.98 -28.39 3.60
CA SER A 52 14.78 -27.00 4.01
C SER A 52 14.08 -26.14 2.94
N LEU A 53 13.97 -26.65 1.70
CA LEU A 53 13.25 -26.03 0.59
C LEU A 53 11.84 -26.62 0.38
N ASP A 54 11.44 -27.66 1.13
CA ASP A 54 10.07 -28.16 1.09
C ASP A 54 9.10 -27.05 1.55
N TYR A 55 7.92 -27.00 0.95
CA TYR A 55 7.00 -25.87 1.14
C TYR A 55 5.53 -26.29 1.06
N VAL A 56 4.66 -25.45 1.63
CA VAL A 56 3.22 -25.48 1.38
C VAL A 56 2.85 -24.28 0.51
N ALA A 57 2.18 -24.54 -0.61
CA ALA A 57 1.59 -23.50 -1.46
C ALA A 57 0.10 -23.30 -1.17
N VAL A 58 -0.35 -22.06 -1.36
CA VAL A 58 -1.71 -21.55 -1.11
C VAL A 58 -2.44 -21.42 -2.44
N TYR A 59 -3.62 -22.04 -2.56
CA TYR A 59 -4.44 -22.02 -3.78
C TYR A 59 -5.85 -21.51 -3.48
N SER A 60 -6.41 -20.70 -4.37
CA SER A 60 -7.85 -20.45 -4.47
C SER A 60 -8.19 -20.08 -5.91
N PRO A 61 -9.10 -20.79 -6.61
CA PRO A 61 -9.86 -21.95 -6.13
C PRO A 61 -9.02 -23.24 -5.97
N PRO A 62 -9.57 -24.30 -5.34
CA PRO A 62 -8.89 -25.60 -5.24
C PRO A 62 -8.66 -26.31 -6.58
N SER A 63 -9.27 -25.82 -7.67
CA SER A 63 -9.13 -26.33 -9.04
C SER A 63 -7.94 -25.75 -9.80
N SER A 64 -7.19 -24.79 -9.24
CA SER A 64 -5.97 -24.26 -9.86
C SER A 64 -4.92 -25.34 -10.11
N GLY A 65 -4.18 -25.20 -11.21
CA GLY A 65 -3.03 -26.06 -11.52
C GLY A 65 -1.94 -25.94 -10.45
N ASP A 66 -1.06 -26.94 -10.32
CA ASP A 66 -0.02 -26.94 -9.27
C ASP A 66 1.02 -25.82 -9.44
N LEU A 67 1.15 -25.23 -10.63
CA LEU A 67 1.94 -24.01 -10.79
C LEU A 67 1.18 -22.76 -10.32
N ASP A 68 -0.15 -22.73 -10.36
CA ASP A 68 -0.93 -21.49 -10.21
C ASP A 68 -1.36 -21.24 -8.76
N TYR A 69 -0.37 -21.31 -7.85
CA TYR A 69 -0.53 -20.90 -6.47
C TYR A 69 -0.53 -19.37 -6.32
N LEU A 70 -1.19 -18.87 -5.29
CA LEU A 70 -1.16 -17.45 -4.90
C LEU A 70 0.14 -17.09 -4.17
N GLY A 71 0.72 -18.05 -3.47
CA GLY A 71 1.96 -17.91 -2.72
C GLY A 71 2.33 -19.18 -1.97
N PHE A 72 3.40 -19.12 -1.18
CA PHE A 72 3.98 -20.28 -0.49
C PHE A 72 4.66 -19.94 0.84
N LEU A 73 4.85 -20.97 1.66
CA LEU A 73 5.56 -20.95 2.93
C LEU A 73 6.53 -22.13 2.99
N PHE A 74 7.80 -21.90 3.29
CA PHE A 74 8.75 -22.99 3.53
C PHE A 74 8.44 -23.70 4.85
N LEU A 75 8.55 -25.03 4.86
CA LEU A 75 8.33 -25.84 6.07
C LEU A 75 9.34 -25.50 7.17
N ASN A 76 10.53 -25.03 6.80
CA ASN A 76 11.63 -24.69 7.70
C ASN A 76 11.32 -23.58 8.72
N ALA A 77 10.25 -22.81 8.50
CA ALA A 77 9.72 -21.84 9.46
C ALA A 77 9.07 -22.50 10.70
N SER A 78 8.77 -23.80 10.65
CA SER A 78 8.29 -24.57 11.81
C SER A 78 9.45 -25.28 12.51
N ALA A 79 9.69 -25.03 13.80
CA ALA A 79 10.87 -25.53 14.52
C ALA A 79 11.07 -27.07 14.49
N SER A 80 10.00 -27.85 14.27
CA SER A 80 10.08 -29.32 14.21
C SER A 80 10.23 -29.89 12.79
N TRP A 81 10.28 -29.07 11.74
CA TRP A 81 10.18 -29.49 10.33
C TRP A 81 11.04 -30.70 9.94
N ALA A 82 12.28 -30.74 10.42
CA ALA A 82 13.26 -31.77 10.12
C ALA A 82 12.88 -33.17 10.66
N THR A 83 11.89 -33.26 11.56
CA THR A 83 11.34 -34.53 12.08
C THR A 83 10.31 -35.19 11.13
N GLY A 84 9.99 -34.54 10.00
CA GLY A 84 8.90 -34.95 9.12
C GLY A 84 7.51 -34.54 9.62
N THR A 85 7.44 -33.77 10.70
CA THR A 85 6.20 -33.29 11.33
C THR A 85 6.35 -31.82 11.71
N GLY A 86 5.31 -31.01 11.48
CA GLY A 86 5.33 -29.60 11.86
C GLY A 86 4.00 -28.89 11.68
N SER A 87 4.03 -27.60 12.02
CA SER A 87 2.88 -26.71 11.89
C SER A 87 3.29 -25.30 11.53
N LEU A 88 2.47 -24.66 10.68
CA LEU A 88 2.58 -23.25 10.31
C LEU A 88 1.22 -22.58 10.59
N THR A 89 1.26 -21.30 10.91
CA THR A 89 0.05 -20.51 11.17
C THR A 89 0.03 -19.32 10.24
N LEU A 90 -1.01 -19.23 9.41
CA LEU A 90 -1.34 -18.06 8.61
C LEU A 90 -2.34 -17.19 9.40
N PRO A 91 -2.25 -15.86 9.40
CA PRO A 91 -3.35 -15.01 9.84
C PRO A 91 -4.56 -15.17 8.91
N ARG A 92 -5.68 -14.54 9.28
CA ARG A 92 -6.90 -14.50 8.46
C ARG A 92 -6.59 -14.03 7.03
N LEU A 93 -6.94 -14.87 6.04
CA LEU A 93 -6.88 -14.56 4.60
C LEU A 93 -8.22 -13.94 4.15
N PRO A 94 -8.26 -13.08 3.11
CA PRO A 94 -9.50 -12.47 2.64
C PRO A 94 -10.52 -13.49 2.12
N ASP A 95 -11.82 -13.17 2.12
CA ASP A 95 -12.78 -13.99 1.35
C ASP A 95 -12.62 -13.73 -0.14
N LEU A 96 -11.89 -14.62 -0.81
CA LEU A 96 -11.76 -14.57 -2.25
C LEU A 96 -13.07 -14.95 -2.96
N ARG A 97 -14.15 -15.41 -2.31
CA ARG A 97 -15.35 -15.94 -3.00
C ARG A 97 -15.12 -17.31 -3.66
N ALA A 98 -14.09 -18.04 -3.20
CA ALA A 98 -13.87 -19.46 -3.50
C ALA A 98 -13.04 -20.09 -2.35
N PRO A 99 -13.16 -21.40 -2.10
CA PRO A 99 -12.38 -22.06 -1.05
C PRO A 99 -10.87 -21.94 -1.28
N TYR A 100 -10.12 -21.98 -0.19
CA TYR A 100 -8.69 -22.22 -0.18
C TYR A 100 -8.39 -23.71 -0.15
N GLN A 101 -7.26 -24.09 -0.74
CA GLN A 101 -6.63 -25.39 -0.55
C GLN A 101 -5.13 -25.19 -0.38
N PHE A 102 -4.51 -26.01 0.47
CA PHE A 102 -3.08 -25.99 0.73
C PHE A 102 -2.48 -27.30 0.21
N ARG A 103 -1.31 -27.23 -0.45
CA ARG A 103 -0.63 -28.40 -1.02
C ARG A 103 0.84 -28.39 -0.63
N LEU A 104 1.35 -29.50 -0.11
CA LEU A 104 2.75 -29.69 0.28
C LEU A 104 3.52 -30.23 -0.93
N PHE A 105 4.65 -29.59 -1.25
CA PHE A 105 5.56 -30.00 -2.31
C PHE A 105 6.96 -30.25 -1.75
N ARG A 106 7.66 -31.22 -2.35
CA ARG A 106 9.05 -31.53 -2.02
C ARG A 106 10.03 -30.93 -3.00
N TRP A 107 11.02 -30.19 -2.49
CA TRP A 107 12.09 -29.60 -3.29
C TRP A 107 13.46 -30.05 -2.76
N PRO A 108 14.12 -31.03 -3.39
CA PRO A 108 15.43 -31.50 -2.96
C PRO A 108 16.52 -30.42 -3.12
N PRO A 109 17.47 -30.30 -2.17
CA PRO A 109 18.59 -29.38 -2.32
C PRO A 109 19.45 -29.72 -3.54
N GLY A 110 19.85 -28.71 -4.31
CA GLY A 110 20.67 -28.87 -5.50
C GLY A 110 19.89 -29.18 -6.80
N GLU A 111 18.58 -29.39 -6.74
CA GLU A 111 17.73 -29.40 -7.94
C GLU A 111 17.30 -27.98 -8.31
N LEU A 112 17.55 -27.59 -9.56
CA LEU A 112 17.03 -26.33 -10.12
C LEU A 112 15.50 -26.40 -10.21
N SER A 113 14.84 -25.27 -9.92
CA SER A 113 13.39 -25.19 -10.11
C SER A 113 13.02 -25.35 -11.58
N LYS A 114 11.91 -26.06 -11.82
CA LYS A 114 11.29 -26.21 -13.15
C LYS A 114 10.15 -25.21 -13.36
N ASN A 115 9.87 -24.36 -12.38
CA ASN A 115 8.91 -23.27 -12.53
C ASN A 115 9.47 -22.26 -13.55
N PRO A 116 8.77 -21.99 -14.68
CA PRO A 116 9.27 -21.08 -15.70
C PRO A 116 9.15 -19.60 -15.29
N ARG A 117 8.50 -19.31 -14.16
CA ARG A 117 8.37 -17.96 -13.61
C ARG A 117 9.43 -17.72 -12.53
N VAL A 118 9.97 -16.52 -12.56
CA VAL A 118 10.82 -15.95 -11.53
C VAL A 118 10.02 -14.94 -10.70
N ASP A 119 10.55 -14.54 -9.55
CA ASP A 119 10.05 -13.36 -8.86
C ASP A 119 10.54 -12.07 -9.51
N GLN A 120 10.19 -10.93 -8.90
CA GLN A 120 10.58 -9.59 -9.34
C GLN A 120 12.10 -9.33 -9.39
N ASP A 121 12.88 -10.02 -8.56
CA ASP A 121 14.34 -9.84 -8.44
C ASP A 121 15.07 -10.80 -9.42
N GLY A 122 14.32 -11.69 -10.07
CA GLY A 122 14.79 -12.66 -11.07
C GLY A 122 15.07 -14.04 -10.49
N ASP A 123 14.73 -14.28 -9.22
CA ASP A 123 15.04 -15.55 -8.54
C ASP A 123 14.01 -16.64 -8.88
N PRO A 124 14.43 -17.92 -9.01
CA PRO A 124 13.52 -19.01 -9.38
C PRO A 124 12.48 -19.30 -8.30
N LEU A 125 11.20 -19.24 -8.67
CA LEU A 125 10.10 -19.62 -7.78
C LEU A 125 10.04 -21.14 -7.55
N PRO A 126 9.48 -21.63 -6.43
CA PRO A 126 9.46 -23.07 -6.11
C PRO A 126 8.86 -23.99 -7.18
N ASP A 127 9.44 -25.19 -7.31
CA ASP A 127 9.00 -26.23 -8.26
C ASP A 127 7.81 -27.04 -7.72
N ALA A 128 6.71 -27.01 -8.48
CA ALA A 128 5.49 -27.75 -8.17
C ALA A 128 5.44 -29.18 -8.73
N SER A 129 6.53 -29.71 -9.30
CA SER A 129 6.52 -31.05 -9.93
C SER A 129 6.37 -32.24 -8.97
N ARG A 130 6.51 -32.04 -7.65
CA ARG A 130 6.52 -33.11 -6.64
C ARG A 130 5.54 -32.84 -5.49
N ARG A 131 4.24 -32.89 -5.78
CA ARG A 131 3.19 -32.79 -4.76
C ARG A 131 3.15 -34.05 -3.90
N ASP A 132 3.24 -33.88 -2.58
CA ASP A 132 3.34 -34.97 -1.60
C ASP A 132 2.06 -35.14 -0.77
N ALA A 133 1.43 -34.02 -0.39
CA ALA A 133 0.16 -34.01 0.37
C ALA A 133 -0.74 -32.83 -0.01
N VAL A 134 -2.04 -32.95 0.27
CA VAL A 134 -3.07 -31.93 0.00
C VAL A 134 -4.00 -31.82 1.20
N SER A 135 -4.34 -30.60 1.61
CA SER A 135 -5.26 -30.34 2.71
C SER A 135 -6.72 -30.55 2.31
N GLY A 136 -7.60 -30.70 3.32
CA GLY A 136 -9.01 -30.37 3.13
C GLY A 136 -9.18 -28.91 2.70
N ASN A 137 -10.31 -28.60 2.05
CA ASN A 137 -10.64 -27.23 1.67
C ASN A 137 -10.96 -26.38 2.90
N VAL A 138 -10.59 -25.09 2.85
CA VAL A 138 -10.93 -24.08 3.86
C VAL A 138 -11.80 -23.01 3.20
N ALA A 139 -13.04 -22.83 3.62
CA ALA A 139 -13.99 -21.92 2.98
C ALA A 139 -14.63 -20.94 3.98
N TYR A 140 -15.01 -19.75 3.53
CA TYR A 140 -15.79 -18.83 4.35
C TYR A 140 -17.24 -19.27 4.50
N GLU A 141 -17.80 -19.13 5.70
CA GLU A 141 -19.23 -19.34 5.94
C GLU A 141 -20.05 -18.28 5.17
N GLY A 142 -20.81 -18.74 4.17
CA GLY A 142 -21.51 -17.83 3.26
C GLY A 142 -20.58 -17.10 2.29
N SER A 143 -19.42 -17.68 1.95
CA SER A 143 -18.46 -17.14 0.98
C SER A 143 -19.17 -16.67 -0.29
N GLY A 144 -18.88 -15.44 -0.73
CA GLY A 144 -19.57 -14.78 -1.83
C GLY A 144 -21.02 -14.33 -1.55
N ALA A 145 -21.83 -15.06 -0.78
CA ALA A 145 -23.21 -14.63 -0.50
C ALA A 145 -23.25 -13.37 0.39
N ARG A 146 -22.42 -13.37 1.44
CA ARG A 146 -22.32 -12.28 2.42
C ARG A 146 -21.47 -11.10 1.90
N PRO A 147 -21.83 -9.84 2.22
CA PRO A 147 -20.99 -8.68 1.93
C PRO A 147 -19.62 -8.69 2.62
N ALA A 148 -18.59 -8.35 1.86
CA ALA A 148 -17.23 -8.09 2.33
C ALA A 148 -16.66 -6.82 1.67
N GLN A 149 -15.47 -6.38 2.08
CA GLN A 149 -14.76 -5.24 1.47
C GLN A 149 -15.54 -3.92 1.62
N LEU A 150 -16.21 -3.73 2.77
CA LEU A 150 -17.04 -2.56 3.01
C LEU A 150 -16.17 -1.30 3.07
N HIS A 151 -16.51 -0.30 2.28
CA HIS A 151 -15.84 1.00 2.31
C HIS A 151 -16.80 2.15 1.97
N LEU A 152 -16.59 3.29 2.62
CA LEU A 152 -17.41 4.49 2.49
C LEU A 152 -16.74 5.51 1.58
N ALA A 153 -17.56 6.35 0.92
CA ALA A 153 -17.09 7.54 0.22
C ALA A 153 -18.21 8.61 0.24
N PHE A 154 -17.84 9.89 0.12
CA PHE A 154 -18.87 10.91 -0.14
C PHE A 154 -19.48 10.77 -1.54
N THR A 155 -20.70 11.30 -1.71
CA THR A 155 -21.23 11.67 -3.03
C THR A 155 -21.04 13.18 -3.25
N ASP A 156 -21.59 13.71 -4.33
CA ASP A 156 -21.66 15.15 -4.58
C ASP A 156 -22.48 15.87 -3.49
N GLU A 157 -23.59 15.26 -3.04
CA GLU A 157 -24.53 15.85 -2.07
C GLU A 157 -24.01 15.79 -0.62
N ALA A 158 -24.34 16.81 0.18
CA ALA A 158 -23.77 16.98 1.53
C ALA A 158 -24.46 16.17 2.63
N ASP A 159 -25.72 15.78 2.40
CA ASP A 159 -26.51 14.90 3.27
C ASP A 159 -26.49 13.44 2.79
N GLU A 160 -25.50 13.06 1.98
CA GLU A 160 -25.34 11.71 1.45
C GLU A 160 -24.02 11.06 1.85
N MET A 161 -24.06 9.74 2.03
CA MET A 161 -22.87 8.89 2.20
C MET A 161 -23.04 7.62 1.37
N ARG A 162 -22.05 7.32 0.54
CA ARG A 162 -21.98 6.09 -0.24
C ARG A 162 -21.37 4.97 0.59
N VAL A 163 -21.88 3.76 0.44
CA VAL A 163 -21.22 2.52 0.83
C VAL A 163 -21.04 1.63 -0.39
N MET A 164 -19.84 1.08 -0.53
CA MET A 164 -19.50 0.07 -1.52
C MET A 164 -19.08 -1.22 -0.82
N PHE A 165 -19.41 -2.36 -1.41
CA PHE A 165 -19.06 -3.69 -0.90
C PHE A 165 -19.11 -4.74 -2.01
N VAL A 166 -18.54 -5.92 -1.77
CA VAL A 166 -18.48 -7.02 -2.74
C VAL A 166 -19.31 -8.21 -2.29
N CYS A 167 -20.04 -8.82 -3.23
CA CYS A 167 -20.57 -10.19 -3.14
C CYS A 167 -20.14 -11.02 -4.36
N GLY A 168 -20.46 -12.31 -4.37
CA GLY A 168 -20.15 -13.25 -5.46
C GLY A 168 -21.22 -13.34 -6.55
N ASP A 169 -22.42 -12.84 -6.30
CA ASP A 169 -23.57 -12.78 -7.21
C ASP A 169 -24.12 -11.35 -7.32
N ASP A 170 -24.92 -11.08 -8.36
CA ASP A 170 -25.57 -9.80 -8.67
C ASP A 170 -26.97 -9.65 -8.05
N GLY A 171 -27.41 -10.61 -7.22
CA GLY A 171 -28.73 -10.62 -6.62
C GLY A 171 -28.98 -9.37 -5.77
N ARG A 172 -30.22 -8.89 -5.75
CA ARG A 172 -30.62 -7.63 -5.08
C ARG A 172 -30.05 -7.52 -3.65
N ARG A 173 -29.20 -6.52 -3.43
CA ARG A 173 -28.73 -6.09 -2.10
C ARG A 173 -29.21 -4.65 -1.81
N PHE A 174 -29.13 -4.27 -0.55
CA PHE A 174 -29.60 -3.00 0.00
C PHE A 174 -28.62 -2.49 1.05
N VAL A 175 -28.65 -1.19 1.32
CA VAL A 175 -28.10 -0.59 2.55
C VAL A 175 -29.25 -0.24 3.49
N ARG A 176 -29.19 -0.72 4.73
CA ARG A 176 -30.05 -0.28 5.83
C ARG A 176 -29.26 0.66 6.72
N TYR A 177 -29.76 1.86 6.98
CA TYR A 177 -29.10 2.87 7.81
C TYR A 177 -30.07 3.58 8.75
N ARG A 178 -29.57 4.11 9.86
CA ARG A 178 -30.36 4.89 10.83
C ARG A 178 -29.47 5.76 11.72
N PRO A 179 -29.96 6.91 12.21
CA PRO A 179 -29.26 7.66 13.23
C PRO A 179 -29.01 6.83 14.50
N ALA A 180 -27.84 6.98 15.11
CA ALA A 180 -27.55 6.37 16.41
C ALA A 180 -28.52 6.88 17.49
N GLY A 181 -28.86 5.99 18.44
CA GLY A 181 -29.79 6.26 19.55
C GLY A 181 -31.27 5.98 19.25
N LEU A 182 -31.65 5.69 17.99
CA LEU A 182 -32.99 5.18 17.67
C LEU A 182 -33.15 3.70 18.02
N ARG A 183 -34.37 3.15 17.93
CA ARG A 183 -34.64 1.72 18.09
C ARG A 183 -34.24 0.93 16.84
N GLU A 184 -34.02 -0.37 17.00
CA GLU A 184 -33.52 -1.24 15.92
C GLU A 184 -34.55 -1.52 14.83
N GLU A 185 -35.85 -1.32 15.07
CA GLU A 185 -36.87 -1.50 14.03
C GLU A 185 -36.94 -0.32 13.04
N GLN A 186 -36.20 0.77 13.31
CA GLN A 186 -36.29 2.06 12.60
C GLN A 186 -35.13 2.23 11.60
N TRP A 187 -34.96 1.28 10.69
CA TRP A 187 -34.02 1.41 9.56
C TRP A 187 -34.69 2.11 8.37
N GLU A 188 -34.01 3.10 7.80
CA GLU A 188 -34.20 3.48 6.41
C GLU A 188 -33.48 2.45 5.51
N GLU A 189 -33.99 2.23 4.29
CA GLU A 189 -33.44 1.27 3.35
C GLU A 189 -33.27 1.93 1.97
N SER A 190 -32.11 1.77 1.36
CA SER A 190 -31.84 2.18 -0.02
C SER A 190 -31.37 0.99 -0.86
N PRO A 191 -31.82 0.87 -2.12
CA PRO A 191 -31.33 -0.16 -3.03
C PRO A 191 -29.87 0.08 -3.40
N THR A 192 -29.21 -0.96 -3.89
CA THR A 192 -27.85 -0.88 -4.43
C THR A 192 -27.79 -1.25 -5.91
N VAL A 193 -26.77 -0.76 -6.62
CA VAL A 193 -26.48 -1.10 -8.01
C VAL A 193 -25.25 -2.01 -8.05
N ALA A 194 -25.38 -3.18 -8.68
CA ALA A 194 -24.26 -4.10 -8.88
C ALA A 194 -23.49 -3.78 -10.17
N THR A 195 -22.16 -3.81 -10.09
CA THR A 195 -21.25 -3.68 -11.25
C THR A 195 -20.13 -4.72 -11.18
N THR A 196 -19.56 -5.08 -12.32
CA THR A 196 -18.44 -6.04 -12.39
C THR A 196 -17.61 -5.83 -13.66
N TYR A 197 -16.51 -6.57 -13.78
CA TYR A 197 -15.71 -6.66 -14.99
C TYR A 197 -15.30 -8.13 -15.25
N GLU A 198 -15.04 -8.45 -16.51
CA GLU A 198 -14.69 -9.80 -16.97
C GLU A 198 -13.26 -9.87 -17.50
N ARG A 199 -12.71 -11.07 -17.67
CA ARG A 199 -11.32 -11.30 -18.13
C ARG A 199 -11.01 -10.56 -19.44
N ARG A 200 -11.97 -10.56 -20.37
CA ARG A 200 -11.86 -9.89 -21.68
C ARG A 200 -11.78 -8.36 -21.61
N HIS A 201 -12.12 -7.76 -20.46
CA HIS A 201 -12.07 -6.30 -20.27
C HIS A 201 -10.64 -5.84 -19.92
N MET A 202 -9.84 -6.69 -19.27
CA MET A 202 -8.44 -6.40 -18.96
C MET A 202 -7.62 -6.27 -20.25
N CYS A 203 -6.70 -5.31 -20.31
CA CYS A 203 -5.92 -5.03 -21.52
C CYS A 203 -5.01 -6.20 -21.94
N ASP A 204 -4.30 -6.80 -20.99
CA ASP A 204 -3.16 -7.69 -21.29
C ASP A 204 -2.75 -8.53 -20.06
N TYR A 205 -1.71 -9.34 -20.22
CA TYR A 205 -1.08 -10.15 -19.18
C TYR A 205 -0.36 -9.28 -18.12
N PRO A 206 -0.38 -9.66 -16.83
CA PRO A 206 -1.04 -10.84 -16.26
C PRO A 206 -2.55 -10.68 -15.98
N ALA A 207 -3.10 -9.45 -16.01
CA ALA A 207 -4.50 -9.19 -15.67
C ALA A 207 -5.51 -10.04 -16.45
N ASN A 208 -5.28 -10.29 -17.75
CA ASN A 208 -6.18 -11.08 -18.59
C ASN A 208 -5.89 -12.60 -18.62
N ASP A 209 -4.88 -13.09 -17.91
CA ASP A 209 -4.48 -14.51 -17.94
C ASP A 209 -4.89 -15.28 -16.67
N SER A 210 -5.02 -16.61 -16.76
CA SER A 210 -5.23 -17.52 -15.61
C SER A 210 -4.43 -17.23 -14.33
N VAL A 211 -3.18 -16.77 -14.40
CA VAL A 211 -2.32 -16.59 -13.22
C VAL A 211 -2.67 -15.30 -12.45
N GLY A 212 -3.05 -14.24 -13.15
CA GLY A 212 -3.41 -12.94 -12.55
C GLY A 212 -4.93 -12.73 -12.43
N TRP A 213 -5.68 -13.16 -13.44
CA TRP A 213 -7.12 -12.99 -13.52
C TRP A 213 -7.86 -13.72 -12.41
N ARG A 214 -8.72 -12.96 -11.73
CA ARG A 214 -9.75 -13.50 -10.86
C ARG A 214 -11.04 -12.71 -11.01
N HIS A 215 -12.19 -13.40 -11.01
CA HIS A 215 -13.47 -12.68 -11.05
C HIS A 215 -13.59 -11.81 -9.78
N PRO A 216 -13.85 -10.50 -9.90
CA PRO A 216 -13.90 -9.58 -8.77
C PRO A 216 -15.10 -9.84 -7.85
N GLY A 217 -16.09 -10.62 -8.31
CA GLY A 217 -17.42 -10.66 -7.74
C GLY A 217 -18.27 -9.58 -8.39
N PHE A 218 -19.22 -9.04 -7.63
CA PHE A 218 -20.01 -7.88 -8.01
C PHE A 218 -19.81 -6.81 -6.94
N VAL A 219 -19.38 -5.62 -7.36
CA VAL A 219 -19.27 -4.44 -6.50
C VAL A 219 -20.64 -3.78 -6.47
N PHE A 220 -21.24 -3.74 -5.29
CA PHE A 220 -22.51 -3.09 -5.02
C PHE A 220 -22.26 -1.68 -4.51
N ASP A 221 -22.97 -0.72 -5.10
CA ASP A 221 -22.94 0.70 -4.77
C ASP A 221 -24.30 1.13 -4.19
N GLY A 222 -24.32 1.62 -2.95
CA GLY A 222 -25.52 2.09 -2.25
C GLY A 222 -25.34 3.46 -1.63
N VAL A 223 -26.37 4.31 -1.67
CA VAL A 223 -26.33 5.67 -1.13
C VAL A 223 -27.31 5.82 0.03
N MET A 224 -26.80 6.23 1.19
CA MET A 224 -27.57 6.63 2.36
C MET A 224 -27.84 8.13 2.27
N LYS A 225 -29.10 8.57 2.40
CA LYS A 225 -29.56 9.93 2.07
C LYS A 225 -30.16 10.64 3.29
N GLY A 226 -30.39 11.96 3.21
CA GLY A 226 -31.06 12.71 4.28
C GLY A 226 -30.26 12.77 5.59
N LEU A 227 -28.94 12.62 5.51
CA LEU A 227 -28.05 12.54 6.66
C LEU A 227 -27.89 13.92 7.31
N GLN A 228 -28.22 14.00 8.60
CA GLN A 228 -27.99 15.23 9.36
C GLN A 228 -26.48 15.47 9.54
N PRO A 229 -25.97 16.69 9.36
CA PRO A 229 -24.53 16.97 9.44
C PRO A 229 -23.89 16.57 10.77
N GLY A 230 -22.67 16.03 10.72
CA GLY A 230 -21.84 15.74 11.89
C GLY A 230 -22.43 14.73 12.88
N ARG A 231 -23.39 13.90 12.44
CA ARG A 231 -24.15 12.98 13.29
C ARG A 231 -23.68 11.54 13.09
N ARG A 232 -23.66 10.75 14.18
CA ARG A 232 -23.39 9.31 14.11
C ARG A 232 -24.57 8.54 13.52
N TYR A 233 -24.30 7.76 12.48
CA TYR A 233 -25.23 6.80 11.88
C TYR A 233 -24.73 5.37 12.09
N LEU A 234 -25.67 4.44 12.24
CA LEU A 234 -25.46 3.00 12.16
C LEU A 234 -25.89 2.54 10.78
N TYR A 235 -25.19 1.56 10.19
CA TYR A 235 -25.58 0.96 8.92
C TYR A 235 -25.19 -0.51 8.81
N LYS A 236 -25.85 -1.24 7.91
CA LYS A 236 -25.50 -2.58 7.46
C LYS A 236 -25.91 -2.77 6.00
N VAL A 237 -25.21 -3.63 5.28
CA VAL A 237 -25.45 -3.92 3.86
C VAL A 237 -25.77 -5.39 3.65
N GLY A 238 -26.41 -5.74 2.54
CA GLY A 238 -26.71 -7.12 2.17
C GLY A 238 -28.18 -7.31 1.76
N GLY A 239 -28.75 -8.47 2.03
CA GLY A 239 -30.13 -8.76 1.69
C GLY A 239 -30.61 -10.07 2.30
N ASP A 240 -31.93 -10.21 2.47
CA ASP A 240 -32.51 -11.31 3.24
C ASP A 240 -32.24 -12.71 2.64
N SER A 241 -31.91 -12.81 1.34
CA SER A 241 -31.48 -14.04 0.67
C SER A 241 -29.97 -14.29 0.67
N GLY A 242 -29.14 -13.23 0.74
CA GLY A 242 -27.67 -13.34 0.72
C GLY A 242 -27.01 -13.24 2.10
N GLY A 243 -27.78 -12.84 3.12
CA GLY A 243 -27.28 -12.44 4.43
C GLY A 243 -26.96 -10.94 4.49
N TRP A 244 -26.89 -10.45 5.72
CA TRP A 244 -26.50 -9.07 6.05
C TRP A 244 -25.08 -9.05 6.62
N SER A 245 -24.39 -7.92 6.44
CA SER A 245 -23.17 -7.60 7.16
C SER A 245 -23.45 -7.42 8.65
N GLU A 246 -22.36 -7.39 9.44
CA GLU A 246 -22.39 -6.76 10.76
C GLU A 246 -22.89 -5.31 10.69
N THR A 247 -23.29 -4.76 11.84
CA THR A 247 -23.63 -3.33 11.94
C THR A 247 -22.37 -2.50 12.15
N TYR A 248 -22.13 -1.56 11.24
CA TYR A 248 -21.06 -0.58 11.27
C TYR A 248 -21.61 0.79 11.70
N SER A 249 -20.71 1.76 11.92
CA SER A 249 -21.09 3.14 12.20
C SER A 249 -20.10 4.13 11.59
N PHE A 250 -20.60 5.28 11.15
CA PHE A 250 -19.81 6.42 10.67
C PHE A 250 -20.36 7.73 11.21
N ILE A 251 -19.60 8.82 11.04
CA ILE A 251 -20.08 10.20 11.25
C ILE A 251 -20.32 10.83 9.87
N SER A 252 -21.51 11.40 9.65
CA SER A 252 -21.88 12.07 8.40
C SER A 252 -21.03 13.32 8.11
N ARG A 253 -20.98 13.72 6.82
CA ARG A 253 -20.30 14.94 6.37
C ARG A 253 -20.88 16.16 7.09
N ASP A 254 -20.01 17.12 7.42
CA ASP A 254 -20.41 18.46 7.84
C ASP A 254 -19.58 19.47 7.05
N THR A 255 -20.26 20.26 6.21
CA THR A 255 -19.65 21.28 5.34
C THR A 255 -19.64 22.67 5.98
N GLU A 256 -20.21 22.83 7.18
CA GLU A 256 -20.16 24.07 7.97
C GLU A 256 -19.29 23.93 9.24
N ALA A 257 -18.80 22.72 9.53
CA ALA A 257 -17.90 22.45 10.64
C ALA A 257 -16.69 23.40 10.67
N ASN A 258 -16.41 23.94 11.85
CA ASN A 258 -15.28 24.87 12.09
C ASN A 258 -13.91 24.17 12.17
N GLU A 259 -13.89 22.83 12.03
CA GLU A 259 -12.70 21.99 12.11
C GLU A 259 -12.78 20.87 11.06
N THR A 260 -11.64 20.52 10.47
CA THR A 260 -11.48 19.38 9.56
C THR A 260 -10.34 18.50 10.04
N THR A 261 -10.56 17.19 10.16
CA THR A 261 -9.47 16.22 10.35
C THR A 261 -9.39 15.28 9.15
N ALA A 262 -8.19 15.02 8.64
CA ALA A 262 -7.98 14.06 7.58
C ALA A 262 -6.68 13.27 7.72
N PHE A 263 -6.68 12.06 7.16
CA PHE A 263 -5.56 11.12 7.12
C PHE A 263 -5.15 10.93 5.66
N LEU A 264 -3.95 11.38 5.30
CA LEU A 264 -3.54 11.55 3.90
C LEU A 264 -2.24 10.78 3.64
N PHE A 265 -2.18 10.02 2.56
CA PHE A 265 -1.01 9.22 2.19
C PHE A 265 -1.09 8.76 0.73
N GLY A 266 0.01 8.33 0.12
CA GLY A 266 0.05 7.62 -1.17
C GLY A 266 0.78 6.29 -1.04
N ASP A 267 0.64 5.39 -2.02
CA ASP A 267 1.60 4.29 -2.21
C ASP A 267 1.59 3.22 -1.09
N LEU A 268 0.39 2.88 -0.60
CA LEU A 268 0.17 1.97 0.53
C LEU A 268 0.44 0.50 0.19
N GLY A 269 0.00 0.05 -1.00
CA GLY A 269 -0.04 -1.36 -1.37
C GLY A 269 -0.79 -2.23 -0.37
N THR A 270 -0.46 -3.51 -0.32
CA THR A 270 -1.06 -4.46 0.62
C THR A 270 -0.03 -5.46 1.11
N TYR A 271 -0.14 -5.83 2.38
CA TYR A 271 0.57 -6.97 2.96
C TYR A 271 -0.09 -8.29 2.53
N VAL A 272 0.71 -9.35 2.37
CA VAL A 272 0.21 -10.73 2.27
C VAL A 272 1.07 -11.65 3.15
N PRO A 273 0.48 -12.64 3.85
CA PRO A 273 1.19 -13.39 4.89
C PRO A 273 1.97 -14.61 4.37
N TYR A 274 2.47 -14.55 3.14
CA TYR A 274 3.18 -15.64 2.47
C TYR A 274 4.06 -15.10 1.34
N ASN A 275 5.09 -15.85 0.94
CA ASN A 275 5.92 -15.47 -0.20
C ASN A 275 5.11 -15.57 -1.50
N THR A 276 5.33 -14.67 -2.47
CA THR A 276 4.62 -14.67 -3.76
C THR A 276 5.53 -14.18 -4.89
N TYR A 277 4.99 -13.96 -6.09
CA TYR A 277 5.69 -13.58 -7.34
C TYR A 277 6.43 -12.23 -7.28
N PHE A 278 6.11 -11.41 -6.28
CA PHE A 278 6.63 -10.07 -6.07
C PHE A 278 6.59 -9.78 -4.57
N ARG A 279 7.31 -8.74 -4.16
CA ARG A 279 7.34 -8.26 -2.78
C ARG A 279 6.07 -7.47 -2.48
N THR A 280 5.55 -7.68 -1.28
CA THR A 280 4.38 -6.99 -0.75
C THR A 280 4.80 -6.14 0.46
N PRO A 281 4.34 -4.89 0.60
CA PRO A 281 4.78 -4.01 1.67
C PRO A 281 4.22 -4.39 3.04
N ASP A 282 5.06 -4.96 3.91
CA ASP A 282 4.71 -5.26 5.32
C ASP A 282 4.28 -4.00 6.10
N GLU A 283 4.92 -2.87 5.84
CA GLU A 283 4.66 -1.58 6.53
C GLU A 283 3.29 -0.98 6.20
N SER A 284 2.63 -1.50 5.16
CA SER A 284 1.23 -1.21 4.85
C SER A 284 0.30 -1.50 6.05
N LEU A 285 0.56 -2.59 6.80
CA LEU A 285 -0.16 -2.91 8.03
C LEU A 285 0.06 -1.86 9.14
N SER A 286 1.30 -1.42 9.32
CA SER A 286 1.68 -0.44 10.35
C SER A 286 0.94 0.88 10.13
N THR A 287 0.89 1.35 8.89
CA THR A 287 0.20 2.59 8.49
C THR A 287 -1.29 2.51 8.81
N VAL A 288 -1.99 1.46 8.34
CA VAL A 288 -3.42 1.25 8.61
C VAL A 288 -3.71 1.15 10.12
N LYS A 289 -2.87 0.42 10.86
CA LYS A 289 -2.99 0.27 12.33
C LYS A 289 -2.86 1.60 13.07
N TRP A 290 -1.93 2.47 12.67
CA TRP A 290 -1.78 3.77 13.32
C TRP A 290 -2.90 4.75 12.95
N ILE A 291 -3.41 4.70 11.71
CA ILE A 291 -4.60 5.46 11.31
C ILE A 291 -5.82 5.00 12.12
N LEU A 292 -6.01 3.69 12.31
CA LEU A 292 -7.11 3.14 13.14
C LEU A 292 -7.03 3.64 14.59
N ARG A 293 -5.84 3.62 15.22
CA ARG A 293 -5.61 4.19 16.56
C ARG A 293 -6.07 5.65 16.62
N ASP A 294 -5.68 6.44 15.63
CA ASP A 294 -5.97 7.87 15.63
C ASP A 294 -7.44 8.18 15.33
N LEU A 295 -8.11 7.39 14.47
CA LEU A 295 -9.55 7.46 14.24
C LEU A 295 -10.34 7.13 15.50
N GLU A 296 -9.96 6.08 16.23
CA GLU A 296 -10.60 5.71 17.50
C GLU A 296 -10.46 6.83 18.56
N ALA A 297 -9.36 7.59 18.53
CA ALA A 297 -9.14 8.74 19.41
C ALA A 297 -9.98 9.99 19.04
N LEU A 298 -10.56 10.07 17.83
CA LEU A 298 -11.44 11.18 17.42
C LEU A 298 -12.88 11.06 17.96
N GLY A 299 -13.33 9.84 18.29
CA GLY A 299 -14.68 9.58 18.81
C GLY A 299 -15.78 9.90 17.80
N ASP A 300 -16.53 10.98 18.04
CA ASP A 300 -17.70 11.40 17.24
C ASP A 300 -17.38 12.59 16.30
N LYS A 301 -16.11 12.94 16.11
CA LYS A 301 -15.72 13.94 15.09
C LYS A 301 -15.72 13.34 13.67
N PRO A 302 -16.20 14.07 12.64
CA PRO A 302 -15.99 13.71 11.25
C PRO A 302 -14.50 13.63 10.89
N ALA A 303 -14.15 12.70 10.00
CA ALA A 303 -12.81 12.57 9.44
C ALA A 303 -12.88 12.10 7.97
N VAL A 304 -11.80 12.29 7.24
CA VAL A 304 -11.63 11.85 5.84
C VAL A 304 -10.33 11.06 5.72
N ILE A 305 -10.32 10.01 4.92
CA ILE A 305 -9.09 9.33 4.46
C ILE A 305 -8.87 9.68 2.99
N SER A 306 -7.63 10.02 2.62
CA SER A 306 -7.21 10.30 1.24
C SER A 306 -6.00 9.44 0.89
N HIS A 307 -6.15 8.58 -0.12
CA HIS A 307 -5.11 7.69 -0.63
C HIS A 307 -4.77 8.08 -2.08
N ILE A 308 -3.70 8.83 -2.27
CA ILE A 308 -3.43 9.56 -3.51
C ILE A 308 -2.64 8.73 -4.57
N GLY A 309 -3.22 7.58 -4.93
CA GLY A 309 -2.72 6.71 -6.00
C GLY A 309 -1.74 5.62 -5.53
N ASP A 310 -1.47 4.70 -6.45
CA ASP A 310 -0.74 3.44 -6.26
C ASP A 310 -1.32 2.67 -5.05
N ILE A 311 -2.53 2.16 -5.28
CA ILE A 311 -3.48 1.77 -4.25
C ILE A 311 -3.10 0.42 -3.64
N SER A 312 -3.21 -0.64 -4.41
CA SER A 312 -3.02 -2.03 -3.95
C SER A 312 -1.73 -2.66 -4.46
N TYR A 313 -1.12 -2.09 -5.50
CA TYR A 313 -0.07 -2.72 -6.31
C TYR A 313 -0.47 -4.09 -6.85
N ALA A 314 -1.77 -4.30 -7.12
CA ALA A 314 -2.28 -5.54 -7.70
C ALA A 314 -1.61 -5.89 -9.03
N LYS A 315 -1.41 -4.91 -9.92
CA LYS A 315 -0.59 -5.03 -11.14
C LYS A 315 -0.95 -6.28 -11.97
N GLY A 316 -2.25 -6.54 -12.09
CA GLY A 316 -2.85 -7.65 -12.81
C GLY A 316 -3.07 -8.92 -12.00
N TYR A 317 -2.60 -8.99 -10.75
CA TYR A 317 -2.86 -10.09 -9.83
C TYR A 317 -4.06 -9.77 -8.94
N ALA A 318 -5.27 -10.02 -9.47
CA ALA A 318 -6.53 -9.52 -8.91
C ALA A 318 -6.82 -9.96 -7.47
N TRP A 319 -6.18 -11.02 -6.97
CA TRP A 319 -6.30 -11.47 -5.58
C TRP A 319 -5.63 -10.51 -4.58
N LEU A 320 -4.70 -9.64 -5.00
CA LEU A 320 -4.16 -8.57 -4.16
C LEU A 320 -5.18 -7.49 -3.83
N TRP A 321 -6.08 -7.14 -4.77
CA TRP A 321 -7.18 -6.24 -4.46
C TRP A 321 -8.04 -6.77 -3.31
N ASP A 322 -8.24 -8.09 -3.24
CA ASP A 322 -9.02 -8.70 -2.17
C ASP A 322 -8.29 -8.63 -0.80
N HIS A 323 -6.95 -8.76 -0.76
CA HIS A 323 -6.16 -8.49 0.46
C HIS A 323 -6.19 -7.02 0.86
N PHE A 324 -5.99 -6.11 -0.11
CA PHE A 324 -6.01 -4.67 0.13
C PHE A 324 -7.31 -4.23 0.80
N PHE A 325 -8.47 -4.65 0.27
CA PHE A 325 -9.75 -4.26 0.84
C PHE A 325 -10.04 -4.91 2.20
N GLU A 326 -9.60 -6.15 2.45
CA GLU A 326 -9.66 -6.75 3.79
C GLU A 326 -8.76 -5.97 4.78
N GLN A 327 -7.59 -5.51 4.34
CA GLN A 327 -6.67 -4.71 5.13
C GLN A 327 -7.26 -3.35 5.51
N ILE A 328 -7.92 -2.64 4.59
CA ILE A 328 -8.47 -1.30 4.84
C ILE A 328 -9.90 -1.28 5.42
N GLU A 329 -10.69 -2.36 5.33
CA GLU A 329 -12.08 -2.41 5.87
C GLU A 329 -12.21 -1.87 7.31
N PRO A 330 -11.29 -2.13 8.27
CA PRO A 330 -11.39 -1.61 9.64
C PRO A 330 -11.44 -0.08 9.78
N ILE A 331 -10.89 0.65 8.80
CA ILE A 331 -10.92 2.12 8.71
C ILE A 331 -11.92 2.61 7.66
N ALA A 332 -11.96 1.98 6.48
CA ALA A 332 -12.76 2.41 5.35
C ALA A 332 -14.28 2.16 5.55
N ALA A 333 -14.68 1.15 6.33
CA ALA A 333 -16.08 0.91 6.67
C ALA A 333 -16.63 1.89 7.74
N LYS A 334 -15.79 2.78 8.30
CA LYS A 334 -16.16 3.75 9.35
C LYS A 334 -15.90 5.20 8.95
N THR A 335 -15.06 5.43 7.95
CA THR A 335 -14.57 6.74 7.54
C THR A 335 -14.52 6.80 6.01
N PRO A 336 -15.03 7.87 5.37
CA PRO A 336 -14.98 8.01 3.91
C PRO A 336 -13.54 7.96 3.40
N TYR A 337 -13.30 7.06 2.44
CA TYR A 337 -12.01 6.71 1.90
C TYR A 337 -11.94 7.14 0.43
N HIS A 338 -11.22 8.24 0.18
CA HIS A 338 -11.10 8.85 -1.14
C HIS A 338 -9.77 8.49 -1.79
N VAL A 339 -9.76 8.40 -3.12
CA VAL A 339 -8.60 7.91 -3.90
C VAL A 339 -8.27 8.81 -5.08
N CYS A 340 -6.97 8.95 -5.39
CA CYS A 340 -6.52 9.29 -6.75
C CYS A 340 -6.17 7.99 -7.50
N ILE A 341 -6.13 8.05 -8.84
CA ILE A 341 -5.54 6.99 -9.67
C ILE A 341 -4.02 7.21 -9.76
N GLY A 342 -3.23 6.14 -9.59
CA GLY A 342 -1.78 6.15 -9.84
C GLY A 342 -1.39 5.32 -11.06
N ASN A 343 -0.09 5.25 -11.35
CA ASN A 343 0.43 4.49 -12.49
C ASN A 343 0.30 2.98 -12.30
N HIS A 344 0.33 2.46 -11.06
CA HIS A 344 0.08 1.05 -10.79
C HIS A 344 -1.39 0.65 -10.90
N GLU A 345 -2.32 1.61 -11.05
CA GLU A 345 -3.68 1.33 -11.51
C GLU A 345 -3.81 1.44 -13.03
N TYR A 346 -3.13 2.39 -13.67
CA TYR A 346 -3.45 2.81 -15.05
C TYR A 346 -2.43 2.44 -16.14
N ASP A 347 -1.12 2.60 -15.90
CA ASP A 347 -0.14 2.69 -16.99
C ASP A 347 0.00 1.38 -17.79
N TRP A 348 -0.33 1.46 -19.08
CA TRP A 348 -0.21 0.35 -20.02
C TRP A 348 -0.03 0.80 -21.48
N PRO A 349 0.75 0.13 -22.34
CA PRO A 349 1.03 0.56 -23.71
C PRO A 349 -0.20 0.88 -24.57
N SER A 350 -1.28 0.09 -24.47
CA SER A 350 -2.47 0.20 -25.34
C SER A 350 -3.56 1.17 -24.86
N GLN A 351 -3.31 1.99 -23.82
CA GLN A 351 -4.32 2.91 -23.31
C GLN A 351 -4.75 3.97 -24.35
N PRO A 352 -6.06 4.28 -24.49
CA PRO A 352 -6.57 5.03 -25.64
C PRO A 352 -6.43 6.55 -25.56
N TRP A 353 -6.28 7.15 -24.37
CA TRP A 353 -6.30 8.61 -24.18
C TRP A 353 -5.00 9.21 -23.62
N LYS A 354 -3.84 8.54 -23.84
CA LYS A 354 -2.54 9.11 -23.46
C LYS A 354 -2.27 10.42 -24.24
N PRO A 355 -1.96 11.53 -23.58
CA PRO A 355 -1.52 12.73 -24.28
C PRO A 355 -0.13 12.53 -24.89
N SER A 356 0.13 13.21 -26.01
CA SER A 356 1.36 13.03 -26.81
C SER A 356 2.64 13.35 -26.04
N TRP A 357 2.60 14.32 -25.12
CA TRP A 357 3.73 14.68 -24.25
C TRP A 357 4.06 13.58 -23.23
N ALA A 358 3.10 12.71 -22.88
CA ALA A 358 3.28 11.64 -21.90
C ALA A 358 3.62 10.28 -22.52
N ALA A 359 3.82 10.21 -23.83
CA ALA A 359 4.00 8.94 -24.56
C ALA A 359 5.15 8.07 -24.05
N ASN A 360 6.20 8.65 -23.44
CA ASN A 360 7.30 7.90 -22.84
C ASN A 360 7.13 7.61 -21.34
N ILE A 361 6.15 8.26 -20.68
CA ILE A 361 5.86 8.11 -19.24
C ILE A 361 4.81 7.00 -19.07
N TYR A 362 3.61 7.19 -19.67
CA TYR A 362 2.48 6.26 -19.57
C TYR A 362 2.59 5.03 -20.50
N ASN A 363 3.73 4.82 -21.16
CA ASN A 363 4.03 3.61 -21.92
C ASN A 363 4.81 2.57 -21.11
N GLY A 364 4.89 2.78 -19.79
CA GLY A 364 5.23 1.74 -18.82
C GLY A 364 4.22 0.59 -18.84
N LYS A 365 4.53 -0.44 -18.05
CA LYS A 365 3.69 -1.62 -17.83
C LYS A 365 3.24 -1.69 -16.37
N ASP A 366 3.19 -0.53 -15.72
CA ASP A 366 3.20 -0.40 -14.28
C ASP A 366 1.88 -0.96 -13.71
N GLY A 367 0.76 -0.76 -14.42
CA GLY A 367 -0.56 -1.32 -14.07
C GLY A 367 -0.80 -2.80 -14.44
N GLY A 368 0.16 -3.51 -15.01
CA GLY A 368 0.08 -4.98 -15.23
C GLY A 368 -1.12 -5.47 -16.06
N GLY A 369 -1.64 -4.64 -16.97
CA GLY A 369 -2.78 -4.95 -17.83
C GLY A 369 -4.15 -4.62 -17.22
N GLU A 370 -4.25 -4.09 -16.00
CA GLU A 370 -5.53 -3.70 -15.37
C GLU A 370 -6.17 -2.45 -16.00
N CYS A 371 -5.34 -1.56 -16.54
CA CYS A 371 -5.75 -0.39 -17.31
C CYS A 371 -6.76 0.57 -16.62
N GLY A 372 -6.73 0.66 -15.29
CA GLY A 372 -7.64 1.48 -14.49
C GLY A 372 -9.01 0.86 -14.25
N ILE A 373 -9.30 -0.33 -14.80
CA ILE A 373 -10.64 -0.95 -14.76
C ILE A 373 -10.96 -1.45 -13.35
N ALA A 374 -10.00 -2.12 -12.70
CA ALA A 374 -10.20 -2.60 -11.33
C ALA A 374 -10.43 -1.42 -10.36
N TYR A 375 -9.59 -0.37 -10.46
CA TYR A 375 -9.76 0.90 -9.73
C TYR A 375 -11.14 1.53 -9.96
N SER A 376 -11.55 1.68 -11.22
CA SER A 376 -12.81 2.35 -11.58
C SER A 376 -14.08 1.60 -11.16
N ILE A 377 -14.01 0.28 -10.99
CA ILE A 377 -15.16 -0.53 -10.57
C ILE A 377 -15.15 -0.76 -9.05
N LYS A 378 -13.97 -0.84 -8.42
CA LYS A 378 -13.83 -1.06 -6.99
C LYS A 378 -14.00 0.21 -6.15
N PHE A 379 -13.94 1.40 -6.76
CA PHE A 379 -14.19 2.68 -6.09
C PHE A 379 -15.22 3.54 -6.83
N ARG A 380 -15.92 4.40 -6.09
CA ARG A 380 -16.84 5.41 -6.62
C ARG A 380 -16.76 6.70 -5.82
N MET A 381 -16.17 7.70 -6.45
CA MET A 381 -15.93 9.04 -5.87
C MET A 381 -17.06 10.02 -6.26
N PRO A 382 -17.10 11.23 -5.66
CA PRO A 382 -17.89 12.35 -6.18
C PRO A 382 -17.51 12.70 -7.61
N GLY A 383 -18.37 13.46 -8.28
CA GLY A 383 -18.17 13.90 -9.66
C GLY A 383 -18.47 12.82 -10.71
N ASN A 384 -18.26 13.20 -11.96
CA ASN A 384 -18.64 12.45 -13.15
C ASN A 384 -17.51 12.34 -14.20
N SER A 385 -16.25 12.53 -13.78
CA SER A 385 -15.10 12.34 -14.67
C SER A 385 -15.03 10.88 -15.12
N SER A 386 -15.03 10.69 -16.45
CA SER A 386 -15.01 9.37 -17.08
C SER A 386 -14.31 9.44 -18.43
N PHE A 387 -13.48 8.45 -18.75
CA PHE A 387 -12.91 8.28 -20.08
C PHE A 387 -13.05 6.83 -20.57
N PRO A 388 -13.31 6.59 -21.87
CA PRO A 388 -13.40 5.25 -22.42
C PRO A 388 -12.14 4.41 -22.21
N THR A 389 -12.32 3.13 -21.88
CA THR A 389 -11.23 2.16 -21.67
C THR A 389 -10.64 1.61 -22.97
N GLY A 390 -11.40 1.67 -24.07
CA GLY A 390 -11.01 1.06 -25.35
C GLY A 390 -11.08 -0.48 -25.39
N THR A 391 -11.39 -1.15 -24.28
CA THR A 391 -11.44 -2.62 -24.16
C THR A 391 -12.88 -3.18 -24.08
N GLY A 392 -13.89 -2.33 -24.17
CA GLY A 392 -15.30 -2.69 -23.94
C GLY A 392 -15.67 -2.86 -22.47
N ALA A 393 -14.75 -2.57 -21.54
CA ALA A 393 -15.06 -2.37 -20.13
C ALA A 393 -15.84 -1.06 -19.92
N PRO A 394 -16.59 -0.90 -18.81
CA PRO A 394 -17.14 0.40 -18.42
C PRO A 394 -16.04 1.47 -18.32
N ASP A 395 -16.37 2.71 -18.67
CA ASP A 395 -15.44 3.84 -18.69
C ASP A 395 -14.72 4.05 -17.36
N THR A 396 -13.42 4.36 -17.42
CA THR A 396 -12.57 4.63 -16.27
C THR A 396 -13.03 5.93 -15.60
N GLN A 397 -13.52 5.82 -14.37
CA GLN A 397 -14.07 6.91 -13.56
C GLN A 397 -13.15 7.28 -12.40
N ASN A 398 -13.58 8.25 -11.57
CA ASN A 398 -12.85 8.74 -10.40
C ASN A 398 -11.51 9.40 -10.76
N LEU A 399 -11.42 10.01 -11.95
CA LEU A 399 -10.17 10.56 -12.48
C LEU A 399 -9.85 11.92 -11.84
N TYR A 400 -10.84 12.80 -11.74
CA TYR A 400 -10.73 14.11 -11.10
C TYR A 400 -12.09 14.53 -10.51
N TYR A 401 -12.05 15.09 -9.31
CA TYR A 401 -13.23 15.48 -8.52
C TYR A 401 -12.83 16.36 -7.34
N SER A 402 -13.81 16.90 -6.62
CA SER A 402 -13.57 17.68 -5.40
C SER A 402 -14.72 17.57 -4.41
N PHE A 403 -14.47 17.97 -3.16
CA PHE A 403 -15.51 18.11 -2.13
C PHE A 403 -15.08 19.05 -1.00
N ASP A 404 -16.07 19.65 -0.34
CA ASP A 404 -15.89 20.36 0.93
C ASP A 404 -16.00 19.38 2.11
N ALA A 405 -15.10 19.50 3.09
CA ALA A 405 -15.24 18.87 4.40
C ALA A 405 -14.78 19.87 5.48
N GLY A 406 -15.73 20.40 6.25
CA GLY A 406 -15.51 21.50 7.19
C GLY A 406 -14.88 22.72 6.52
N VAL A 407 -13.71 23.13 7.03
CA VAL A 407 -12.94 24.31 6.60
C VAL A 407 -11.97 24.05 5.43
N VAL A 408 -11.96 22.84 4.86
CA VAL A 408 -11.06 22.46 3.77
C VAL A 408 -11.85 22.05 2.54
N HIS A 409 -11.48 22.62 1.40
CA HIS A 409 -11.88 22.17 0.08
C HIS A 409 -10.77 21.24 -0.47
N PHE A 410 -11.11 19.99 -0.77
CA PHE A 410 -10.19 18.99 -1.31
C PHE A 410 -10.40 18.84 -2.81
N VAL A 411 -9.32 18.93 -3.60
CA VAL A 411 -9.33 18.74 -5.06
C VAL A 411 -8.43 17.55 -5.40
N TYR A 412 -8.95 16.62 -6.20
CA TYR A 412 -8.26 15.41 -6.66
C TYR A 412 -8.08 15.49 -8.17
N MET A 413 -6.87 15.20 -8.64
CA MET A 413 -6.56 15.04 -10.06
C MET A 413 -5.95 13.67 -10.36
N SER A 414 -6.10 13.24 -11.61
CA SER A 414 -5.34 12.14 -12.18
C SER A 414 -4.09 12.72 -12.83
N THR A 415 -2.94 12.30 -12.32
CA THR A 415 -1.65 12.58 -12.96
C THR A 415 -1.36 11.62 -14.11
N GLU A 416 -2.28 10.74 -14.49
CA GLU A 416 -2.11 9.77 -15.57
C GLU A 416 -2.96 10.12 -16.82
N THR A 417 -3.79 11.16 -16.71
CA THR A 417 -4.61 11.78 -17.78
C THR A 417 -3.97 13.08 -18.28
N ASP A 418 -4.53 13.67 -19.34
CA ASP A 418 -4.12 15.01 -19.79
C ASP A 418 -4.64 16.09 -18.83
N PHE A 419 -3.73 16.84 -18.21
CA PHE A 419 -3.99 18.01 -17.36
C PHE A 419 -3.51 19.33 -18.00
N THR A 420 -3.10 19.31 -19.27
CA THR A 420 -2.61 20.52 -19.94
C THR A 420 -3.73 21.49 -20.29
N GLN A 421 -3.38 22.76 -20.51
CA GLN A 421 -4.36 23.83 -20.72
C GLN A 421 -5.26 23.54 -21.92
N GLY A 422 -6.56 23.38 -21.64
CA GLY A 422 -7.59 23.08 -22.62
C GLY A 422 -8.20 21.69 -22.46
N SER A 423 -7.56 20.77 -21.73
CA SER A 423 -8.14 19.46 -21.42
C SER A 423 -9.35 19.55 -20.49
N ASP A 424 -10.22 18.54 -20.50
CA ASP A 424 -11.40 18.50 -19.63
C ASP A 424 -11.04 18.56 -18.14
N GLN A 425 -9.95 17.89 -17.75
CA GLN A 425 -9.42 17.95 -16.39
C GLN A 425 -8.90 19.34 -16.03
N TYR A 426 -8.16 20.01 -16.93
CA TYR A 426 -7.69 21.38 -16.69
C TYR A 426 -8.87 22.34 -16.52
N ASN A 427 -9.89 22.21 -17.37
CA ASN A 427 -11.08 23.04 -17.34
C ASN A 427 -11.90 22.79 -16.05
N PHE A 428 -11.99 21.53 -15.60
CA PHE A 428 -12.54 21.17 -14.30
C PHE A 428 -11.79 21.84 -13.15
N VAL A 429 -10.47 21.60 -13.02
CA VAL A 429 -9.65 22.16 -11.94
C VAL A 429 -9.73 23.68 -11.90
N LYS A 430 -9.68 24.34 -13.06
CA LYS A 430 -9.83 25.79 -13.14
C LYS A 430 -11.21 26.26 -12.63
N ALA A 431 -12.30 25.68 -13.14
CA ALA A 431 -13.66 26.09 -12.80
C ALA A 431 -14.00 25.82 -11.33
N ASP A 432 -13.46 24.73 -10.78
CA ASP A 432 -13.65 24.34 -9.40
C ASP A 432 -12.91 25.28 -8.43
N LEU A 433 -11.64 25.57 -8.71
CA LEU A 433 -10.85 26.58 -7.97
C LEU A 433 -11.47 27.99 -8.06
N GLU A 434 -12.11 28.33 -9.19
CA GLU A 434 -12.85 29.60 -9.38
C GLU A 434 -14.15 29.68 -8.54
N ARG A 435 -14.68 28.54 -8.08
CA ARG A 435 -15.95 28.42 -7.33
C ARG A 435 -15.77 28.39 -5.80
N VAL A 436 -14.56 28.13 -5.28
CA VAL A 436 -14.32 27.92 -3.84
C VAL A 436 -14.69 29.16 -3.01
N ASN A 437 -15.69 29.02 -2.14
CA ASN A 437 -16.04 30.06 -1.17
C ASN A 437 -15.07 30.06 0.02
N ARG A 438 -14.00 30.86 -0.08
CA ARG A 438 -12.95 30.95 0.95
C ARG A 438 -13.43 31.38 2.34
N SER A 439 -14.61 31.98 2.48
CA SER A 439 -15.21 32.30 3.79
C SER A 439 -15.79 31.06 4.49
N ARG A 440 -16.11 30.00 3.74
CA ARG A 440 -16.49 28.68 4.26
C ARG A 440 -15.27 27.77 4.36
N THR A 441 -14.55 27.61 3.25
CA THR A 441 -13.36 26.77 3.12
C THR A 441 -12.09 27.63 2.91
N PRO A 442 -11.49 28.19 3.98
CA PRO A 442 -10.30 29.03 3.87
C PRO A 442 -9.11 28.31 3.25
N PHE A 443 -9.03 26.98 3.38
CA PHE A 443 -7.95 26.16 2.87
C PHE A 443 -8.36 25.32 1.65
N ILE A 444 -7.46 25.26 0.67
CA ILE A 444 -7.58 24.36 -0.49
C ILE A 444 -6.41 23.38 -0.43
N VAL A 445 -6.73 22.09 -0.42
CA VAL A 445 -5.75 20.99 -0.48
C VAL A 445 -5.92 20.31 -1.83
N PHE A 446 -4.96 20.55 -2.71
CA PHE A 446 -4.87 19.93 -4.02
C PHE A 446 -4.07 18.62 -3.94
N GLN A 447 -4.48 17.59 -4.67
CA GLN A 447 -3.91 16.24 -4.57
C GLN A 447 -3.80 15.58 -5.95
N GLY A 448 -2.65 15.00 -6.26
CA GLY A 448 -2.39 14.16 -7.43
C GLY A 448 -1.38 13.07 -7.08
N HIS A 449 -1.14 12.11 -7.97
CA HIS A 449 -0.22 11.01 -7.67
C HIS A 449 1.25 11.39 -7.97
N ARG A 450 1.65 11.56 -9.23
CA ARG A 450 3.03 11.96 -9.60
C ARG A 450 3.38 13.39 -9.12
N PRO A 451 4.56 13.64 -8.53
CA PRO A 451 4.87 14.92 -7.89
C PRO A 451 5.33 16.02 -8.84
N MET A 452 4.77 17.23 -8.70
CA MET A 452 5.24 18.43 -9.42
C MET A 452 6.66 18.81 -8.99
N TYR A 453 6.98 18.59 -7.72
CA TYR A 453 8.28 18.90 -7.13
C TYR A 453 8.77 17.74 -6.26
N THR A 454 10.03 17.35 -6.47
CA THR A 454 10.73 16.32 -5.69
C THR A 454 12.24 16.57 -5.78
N SER A 455 13.02 16.15 -4.77
CA SER A 455 14.48 16.00 -4.87
C SER A 455 14.90 14.56 -5.17
N SER A 456 13.98 13.69 -5.59
CA SER A 456 14.28 12.38 -6.17
C SER A 456 15.08 12.51 -7.46
N ASN A 457 16.06 11.61 -7.65
CA ASN A 457 16.85 11.45 -8.87
C ASN A 457 16.12 10.65 -9.97
N GLU A 458 14.80 10.46 -9.86
CA GLU A 458 14.00 9.92 -10.96
C GLU A 458 13.89 10.95 -12.10
N THR A 459 14.17 10.49 -13.31
CA THR A 459 14.25 11.31 -14.53
C THR A 459 13.14 10.98 -15.54
N LYS A 460 12.51 9.80 -15.46
CA LYS A 460 11.33 9.40 -16.28
C LYS A 460 10.26 10.48 -16.27
N ASP A 461 10.00 11.07 -15.11
CA ASP A 461 8.92 12.04 -14.87
C ASP A 461 9.34 13.51 -15.07
N THR A 462 10.48 13.78 -15.71
CA THR A 462 10.94 15.18 -15.91
C THR A 462 9.99 15.99 -16.79
N ALA A 463 9.60 15.47 -17.95
CA ALA A 463 8.64 16.14 -18.82
C ALA A 463 7.27 16.30 -18.16
N HIS A 464 6.86 15.35 -17.30
CA HIS A 464 5.61 15.40 -16.55
C HIS A 464 5.59 16.60 -15.58
N ARG A 465 6.67 16.76 -14.79
CA ARG A 465 6.90 17.90 -13.90
C ARG A 465 6.85 19.23 -14.64
N GLU A 466 7.53 19.31 -15.80
CA GLU A 466 7.54 20.51 -16.64
C GLU A 466 6.13 20.90 -17.11
N GLN A 467 5.31 19.94 -17.55
CA GLN A 467 3.91 20.19 -17.92
C GLN A 467 3.07 20.67 -16.73
N MET A 468 3.25 20.07 -15.54
CA MET A 468 2.54 20.51 -14.34
C MET A 468 2.93 21.93 -13.91
N ILE A 469 4.21 22.28 -13.95
CA ILE A 469 4.69 23.64 -13.64
C ILE A 469 4.18 24.64 -14.69
N GLN A 470 4.19 24.28 -15.97
CA GLN A 470 3.71 25.16 -17.05
C GLN A 470 2.21 25.43 -16.97
N HIS A 471 1.39 24.42 -16.68
CA HIS A 471 -0.06 24.53 -16.78
C HIS A 471 -0.77 24.71 -15.43
N LEU A 472 -0.41 23.95 -14.39
CA LEU A 472 -1.14 23.91 -13.12
C LEU A 472 -0.64 24.93 -12.08
N GLU A 473 0.68 25.18 -11.98
CA GLU A 473 1.22 26.16 -11.04
C GLU A 473 0.59 27.57 -11.20
N PRO A 474 0.34 28.10 -12.42
CA PRO A 474 -0.36 29.37 -12.59
C PRO A 474 -1.78 29.38 -12.00
N LEU A 475 -2.51 28.26 -12.06
CA LEU A 475 -3.82 28.14 -11.41
C LEU A 475 -3.67 28.12 -9.88
N PHE A 476 -2.70 27.37 -9.35
CA PHE A 476 -2.48 27.25 -7.91
C PHE A 476 -2.12 28.58 -7.26
N VAL A 477 -1.26 29.37 -7.93
CA VAL A 477 -0.88 30.73 -7.53
C VAL A 477 -2.07 31.69 -7.66
N LYS A 478 -2.80 31.67 -8.78
CA LYS A 478 -3.97 32.56 -9.00
C LYS A 478 -5.07 32.37 -7.96
N HIS A 479 -5.32 31.12 -7.56
CA HIS A 479 -6.44 30.74 -6.69
C HIS A 479 -6.05 30.48 -5.24
N ASN A 480 -4.85 30.89 -4.84
CA ASN A 480 -4.35 30.75 -3.47
C ASN A 480 -4.50 29.33 -2.90
N VAL A 481 -4.10 28.31 -3.68
CA VAL A 481 -4.09 26.90 -3.23
C VAL A 481 -3.13 26.78 -2.05
N THR A 482 -3.58 26.17 -0.94
CA THR A 482 -2.83 26.19 0.32
C THR A 482 -1.73 25.13 0.33
N LEU A 483 -2.08 23.91 -0.06
CA LEU A 483 -1.22 22.75 -0.12
C LEU A 483 -1.43 22.00 -1.43
N ALA A 484 -0.35 21.43 -1.97
CA ALA A 484 -0.39 20.46 -3.04
C ALA A 484 0.36 19.20 -2.61
N LEU A 485 -0.36 18.07 -2.56
CA LEU A 485 0.14 16.79 -2.05
C LEU A 485 0.33 15.79 -3.18
N TRP A 486 1.38 14.99 -3.09
CA TRP A 486 1.83 14.06 -4.13
C TRP A 486 2.25 12.71 -3.55
N GLY A 487 2.01 11.61 -4.26
CA GLY A 487 2.52 10.26 -3.96
C GLY A 487 3.74 9.92 -4.82
N HIS A 488 3.76 8.70 -5.37
CA HIS A 488 4.65 8.13 -6.39
C HIS A 488 6.12 7.92 -5.98
N ILE A 489 6.68 8.88 -5.24
CA ILE A 489 8.02 8.77 -4.68
C ILE A 489 7.84 8.30 -3.24
N HIS A 490 8.31 7.08 -2.93
CA HIS A 490 7.98 6.40 -1.66
C HIS A 490 8.74 6.94 -0.43
N ARG A 491 8.61 8.24 -0.19
CA ARG A 491 9.32 9.05 0.80
C ARG A 491 8.37 10.10 1.35
N TYR A 492 8.69 10.62 2.52
CA TYR A 492 8.17 11.92 2.94
C TYR A 492 9.12 13.03 2.46
N GLU A 493 8.63 14.05 1.77
CA GLU A 493 9.41 15.25 1.46
C GLU A 493 8.54 16.50 1.47
N ARG A 494 8.79 17.44 2.39
CA ARG A 494 8.10 18.73 2.46
C ARG A 494 8.96 19.83 1.87
N PHE A 495 8.40 20.59 0.95
CA PHE A 495 9.00 21.78 0.39
C PHE A 495 8.55 23.06 1.10
N CYS A 496 9.28 24.14 0.86
CA CYS A 496 8.78 25.50 1.08
C CYS A 496 7.54 25.78 0.20
N PRO A 497 6.76 26.83 0.48
CA PRO A 497 5.93 27.47 -0.53
C PRO A 497 6.75 27.82 -1.77
N MET A 498 6.43 27.23 -2.92
CA MET A 498 7.27 27.31 -4.13
C MET A 498 6.54 27.83 -5.35
N LYS A 499 7.28 28.59 -6.16
CA LYS A 499 6.88 28.99 -7.50
C LYS A 499 8.09 28.90 -8.44
N ASN A 500 8.00 28.16 -9.54
CA ASN A 500 9.07 27.92 -10.49
C ASN A 500 10.42 27.59 -9.81
N TYR A 501 10.42 26.56 -8.96
CA TYR A 501 11.56 26.13 -8.11
C TYR A 501 12.11 27.14 -7.08
N GLN A 502 11.53 28.34 -6.94
CA GLN A 502 11.94 29.34 -5.94
C GLN A 502 11.09 29.25 -4.67
N CYS A 503 11.73 29.26 -3.49
CA CYS A 503 11.02 29.42 -2.21
C CYS A 503 10.51 30.84 -2.02
N LEU A 504 9.26 30.98 -1.56
CA LEU A 504 8.70 32.25 -1.11
C LEU A 504 8.76 32.44 0.41
N ASN A 505 8.82 31.36 1.18
CA ASN A 505 8.97 31.39 2.64
C ASN A 505 9.67 30.10 3.13
N THR A 506 10.58 30.18 4.10
CA THR A 506 11.29 29.01 4.67
C THR A 506 10.95 28.76 6.14
N SER A 507 9.93 29.42 6.69
CA SER A 507 9.37 29.13 8.01
C SER A 507 8.58 27.81 8.02
N SER A 508 8.55 27.12 9.15
CA SER A 508 7.62 26.00 9.41
C SER A 508 6.23 26.48 9.86
N SER A 509 6.02 27.79 10.00
CA SER A 509 4.76 28.41 10.40
C SER A 509 4.58 29.73 9.63
N PHE A 510 3.58 29.83 8.75
CA PHE A 510 3.42 30.99 7.84
C PHE A 510 1.97 31.30 7.44
N VAL A 511 1.69 32.55 7.09
CA VAL A 511 0.51 32.94 6.28
C VAL A 511 0.84 32.68 4.80
N TYR A 512 -0.14 32.25 4.00
CA TYR A 512 0.05 31.94 2.57
C TYR A 512 0.85 33.03 1.82
N PRO A 513 2.06 32.74 1.31
CA PRO A 513 2.99 33.76 0.82
C PRO A 513 2.90 34.01 -0.69
N GLY A 514 1.85 33.53 -1.36
CA GLY A 514 1.66 33.69 -2.82
C GLY A 514 1.90 32.43 -3.67
N ALA A 515 2.20 31.29 -3.05
CA ALA A 515 2.23 29.97 -3.71
C ALA A 515 1.97 28.84 -2.69
N PRO A 516 1.46 27.66 -3.12
CA PRO A 516 1.28 26.50 -2.23
C PRO A 516 2.60 25.97 -1.69
N ALA A 517 2.57 25.39 -0.48
CA ALA A 517 3.60 24.43 -0.09
C ALA A 517 3.31 23.06 -0.73
N HIS A 518 4.36 22.40 -1.22
CA HIS A 518 4.27 21.08 -1.82
C HIS A 518 4.79 20.01 -0.86
N VAL A 519 4.13 18.84 -0.83
CA VAL A 519 4.53 17.73 0.03
C VAL A 519 4.39 16.40 -0.71
N VAL A 520 5.47 15.62 -0.76
CA VAL A 520 5.47 14.22 -1.16
C VAL A 520 5.13 13.38 0.07
N ILE A 521 4.14 12.50 -0.06
CA ILE A 521 3.51 11.72 1.01
C ILE A 521 3.34 10.24 0.64
N GLY A 522 4.16 9.72 -0.28
CA GLY A 522 4.10 8.34 -0.79
C GLY A 522 4.75 7.29 0.12
N MET A 523 4.95 7.59 1.40
CA MET A 523 5.64 6.69 2.34
C MET A 523 4.68 5.70 3.04
N ALA A 524 3.52 5.36 2.49
CA ALA A 524 2.53 4.58 3.23
C ALA A 524 2.86 3.09 3.37
N GLY A 525 3.64 2.51 2.45
CA GLY A 525 4.07 1.12 2.59
C GLY A 525 5.08 0.65 1.54
N GLN A 526 4.96 1.05 0.28
CA GLN A 526 5.78 0.48 -0.79
C GLN A 526 7.28 0.80 -0.63
N ASP A 527 8.15 -0.21 -0.78
CA ASP A 527 9.55 -0.14 -0.34
C ASP A 527 10.55 0.36 -1.40
N TYR A 528 10.18 0.40 -2.67
CA TYR A 528 11.05 0.91 -3.73
C TYR A 528 11.31 2.41 -3.57
N GLN A 529 12.50 2.80 -3.13
CA GLN A 529 12.82 4.21 -2.91
C GLN A 529 13.91 4.69 -3.88
N PRO A 530 13.62 5.62 -4.81
CA PRO A 530 14.66 6.22 -5.63
C PRO A 530 15.68 6.98 -4.76
N SER A 531 16.90 7.13 -5.29
CA SER A 531 17.94 7.92 -4.66
C SER A 531 17.58 9.41 -4.71
N TRP A 532 18.02 10.17 -3.71
CA TRP A 532 17.97 11.63 -3.78
C TRP A 532 18.95 12.17 -4.84
N GLU A 533 18.65 13.36 -5.36
CA GLU A 533 19.46 14.16 -6.28
C GLU A 533 20.94 14.05 -5.89
N PRO A 534 21.83 13.60 -6.79
CA PRO A 534 23.23 13.40 -6.46
C PRO A 534 23.95 14.74 -6.33
N ARG A 535 25.10 14.73 -5.65
CA ARG A 535 25.95 15.93 -5.59
C ARG A 535 26.59 16.20 -6.95
N PRO A 536 26.68 17.47 -7.41
CA PRO A 536 27.33 17.81 -8.68
C PRO A 536 28.80 17.34 -8.78
N ASP A 537 29.49 17.23 -7.65
CA ASP A 537 30.90 16.81 -7.53
C ASP A 537 31.07 15.33 -7.12
N HIS A 538 30.01 14.67 -6.64
CA HIS A 538 30.01 13.27 -6.22
C HIS A 538 28.73 12.56 -6.72
N PRO A 539 28.67 12.12 -7.98
CA PRO A 539 27.44 11.63 -8.62
C PRO A 539 26.84 10.36 -7.98
N ASN A 540 27.61 9.65 -7.15
CA ASN A 540 27.16 8.45 -6.44
C ASN A 540 26.71 8.73 -4.99
N VAL A 541 26.67 9.99 -4.56
CA VAL A 541 26.33 10.39 -3.19
C VAL A 541 25.15 11.36 -3.22
N PRO A 542 24.09 11.14 -2.44
CA PRO A 542 22.96 12.07 -2.39
C PRO A 542 23.39 13.44 -1.85
N ILE A 543 22.73 14.49 -2.33
CA ILE A 543 22.94 15.86 -1.87
C ILE A 543 22.63 15.95 -0.36
N PHE A 544 23.62 16.37 0.43
CA PHE A 544 23.51 16.54 1.87
C PHE A 544 24.34 17.75 2.33
N PRO A 545 23.78 18.69 3.13
CA PRO A 545 22.37 18.76 3.53
C PRO A 545 21.45 18.86 2.30
N GLN A 546 20.16 18.57 2.49
CA GLN A 546 19.18 18.61 1.41
C GLN A 546 19.10 20.01 0.78
N PRO A 547 18.60 20.15 -0.47
CA PRO A 547 18.52 21.46 -1.12
C PRO A 547 17.64 22.40 -0.30
N GLN A 548 17.96 23.71 -0.23
CA GLN A 548 17.22 24.68 0.60
C GLN A 548 15.70 24.71 0.35
N ARG A 549 15.26 24.31 -0.85
CA ARG A 549 13.84 24.16 -1.22
C ARG A 549 13.12 22.99 -0.53
N SER A 550 13.85 21.92 -0.23
CA SER A 550 13.40 20.80 0.58
C SER A 550 13.58 21.18 2.06
N MET A 551 12.47 21.34 2.77
CA MET A 551 12.46 21.79 4.17
C MET A 551 12.58 20.62 5.16
N TYR A 552 12.10 19.44 4.76
CA TYR A 552 12.28 18.18 5.49
C TYR A 552 12.19 17.02 4.49
N ARG A 553 13.01 15.97 4.65
CA ARG A 553 12.81 14.68 3.97
C ARG A 553 13.00 13.51 4.94
N GLY A 554 12.11 12.53 4.87
CA GLY A 554 12.10 11.31 5.66
C GLY A 554 12.08 10.08 4.76
N GLY A 555 12.86 9.05 5.13
CA GLY A 555 12.84 7.74 4.48
C GLY A 555 12.02 6.69 5.22
N GLU A 556 11.47 7.03 6.39
CA GLU A 556 10.60 6.17 7.18
C GLU A 556 9.17 6.13 6.60
N PHE A 557 8.47 5.03 6.83
CA PHE A 557 7.08 4.85 6.42
C PHE A 557 6.12 5.55 7.37
N GLY A 558 4.92 5.89 6.89
CA GLY A 558 3.91 6.54 7.71
C GLY A 558 2.82 7.22 6.91
N TYR A 559 2.13 8.17 7.56
CA TYR A 559 1.02 8.91 6.98
C TYR A 559 1.01 10.35 7.48
N ILE A 560 0.19 11.19 6.84
CA ILE A 560 -0.04 12.56 7.26
C ILE A 560 -1.36 12.68 8.01
N LYS A 561 -1.30 13.35 9.16
CA LYS A 561 -2.47 13.86 9.87
C LYS A 561 -2.63 15.35 9.58
N LEU A 562 -3.75 15.72 8.95
CA LEU A 562 -4.18 17.09 8.76
C LEU A 562 -5.22 17.43 9.82
N VAL A 563 -5.04 18.56 10.52
CA VAL A 563 -6.07 19.17 11.37
C VAL A 563 -6.14 20.66 11.03
N ALA A 564 -7.30 21.12 10.56
CA ALA A 564 -7.53 22.52 10.20
C ALA A 564 -8.69 23.13 10.99
N THR A 565 -8.57 24.40 11.37
CA THR A 565 -9.66 25.25 11.88
C THR A 565 -9.92 26.40 10.89
N ARG A 566 -10.81 27.36 11.18
CA ARG A 566 -10.95 28.57 10.32
C ARG A 566 -9.67 29.42 10.24
N GLU A 567 -8.80 29.31 11.25
CA GLU A 567 -7.60 30.14 11.40
C GLU A 567 -6.32 29.47 10.92
N LYS A 568 -6.18 28.14 11.13
CA LYS A 568 -4.91 27.44 10.93
C LYS A 568 -5.10 26.02 10.45
N LEU A 569 -4.35 25.63 9.42
CA LEU A 569 -4.13 24.26 8.99
C LEU A 569 -2.82 23.77 9.59
N THR A 570 -2.86 22.60 10.23
CA THR A 570 -1.68 21.90 10.76
C THR A 570 -1.52 20.59 10.01
N LEU A 571 -0.37 20.41 9.34
CA LEU A 571 0.01 19.19 8.66
C LEU A 571 1.10 18.51 9.49
N THR A 572 0.91 17.25 9.86
CA THR A 572 1.85 16.50 10.72
C THR A 572 2.16 15.15 10.08
N TYR A 573 3.44 14.86 9.87
CA TYR A 573 3.92 13.55 9.42
C TYR A 573 4.07 12.63 10.64
N ILE A 574 3.38 11.49 10.62
CA ILE A 574 3.41 10.46 11.66
C ILE A 574 4.19 9.25 11.15
N GLY A 575 5.29 8.90 11.83
CA GLY A 575 6.16 7.77 11.47
C GLY A 575 5.67 6.43 11.99
N ASN A 576 5.87 5.35 11.23
CA ASN A 576 5.44 4.00 11.57
C ASN A 576 6.23 3.36 12.71
N HIS A 577 7.51 3.72 12.91
CA HIS A 577 8.38 3.10 13.91
C HIS A 577 7.88 3.34 15.35
N ASP A 578 7.40 4.56 15.64
CA ASP A 578 7.00 4.99 16.99
C ASP A 578 5.56 5.55 17.07
N GLY A 579 4.91 5.77 15.92
CA GLY A 579 3.57 6.36 15.85
C GLY A 579 3.52 7.80 16.36
N GLN A 580 4.66 8.53 16.34
CA GLN A 580 4.82 9.92 16.79
C GLN A 580 4.94 10.89 15.61
N ALA A 581 4.95 12.19 15.91
CA ALA A 581 5.17 13.25 14.91
C ALA A 581 6.66 13.43 14.60
N HIS A 582 7.03 13.31 13.32
CA HIS A 582 8.41 13.41 12.82
C HIS A 582 8.70 14.73 12.10
N ASP A 583 7.68 15.32 11.49
CA ASP A 583 7.70 16.66 10.92
C ASP A 583 6.33 17.35 11.05
N LYS A 584 6.32 18.68 11.06
CA LYS A 584 5.11 19.50 11.20
C LYS A 584 5.26 20.83 10.47
N VAL A 585 4.20 21.24 9.77
CA VAL A 585 4.04 22.60 9.23
C VAL A 585 2.68 23.19 9.62
N GLU A 586 2.68 24.49 9.90
CA GLU A 586 1.47 25.26 10.21
C GLU A 586 1.25 26.35 9.16
N ILE A 587 0.03 26.42 8.62
CA ILE A 587 -0.35 27.39 7.59
C ILE A 587 -1.57 28.16 8.07
N PHE A 588 -1.43 29.47 8.24
CA PHE A 588 -2.51 30.34 8.68
C PHE A 588 -3.38 30.80 7.51
N SER A 589 -4.68 30.91 7.77
CA SER A 589 -5.67 31.44 6.84
C SER A 589 -5.39 32.92 6.54
N LEU A 590 -5.63 33.35 5.31
CA LEU A 590 -5.55 34.76 4.89
C LEU A 590 -6.53 35.67 5.65
N GLN A 591 -7.50 35.11 6.37
CA GLN A 591 -8.47 35.84 7.20
C GLN A 591 -7.92 36.17 8.61
N VAL A 592 -6.81 35.55 9.01
CA VAL A 592 -6.12 35.87 10.25
C VAL A 592 -5.42 37.22 10.07
N GLY A 593 -5.90 38.25 10.78
CA GLY A 593 -5.43 39.63 10.63
C GLY A 593 -3.92 39.78 10.87
N THR A 594 -3.29 40.68 10.12
CA THR A 594 -1.84 40.94 10.03
C THR A 594 -1.14 41.39 11.32
N ASP A 595 -1.86 41.43 12.44
CA ASP A 595 -1.34 41.72 13.78
C ASP A 595 -1.12 40.47 14.65
N SER A 596 -1.39 39.28 14.14
CA SER A 596 -1.21 38.00 14.86
C SER A 596 -0.19 37.04 14.22
N THR A 597 0.63 37.52 13.29
CA THR A 597 1.74 36.75 12.72
C THR A 597 2.85 36.50 13.76
N PRO A 598 3.48 35.31 13.78
CA PRO A 598 4.55 35.00 14.74
C PRO A 598 5.73 35.98 14.70
N ASP A 599 6.01 36.61 13.56
CA ASP A 599 7.12 37.55 13.38
C ASP A 599 7.03 38.84 14.23
N LYS A 600 5.86 39.15 14.82
CA LYS A 600 5.72 40.23 15.82
C LYS A 600 5.90 39.77 17.28
N LEU A 601 6.02 38.47 17.53
CA LEU A 601 6.22 37.90 18.87
C LEU A 601 7.70 37.53 19.10
N ASN A 602 8.57 38.55 19.21
CA ASN A 602 9.92 38.32 19.70
C ASN A 602 10.46 39.46 20.59
N LEU A 603 11.20 39.05 21.64
CA LEU A 603 12.02 39.88 22.54
C LEU A 603 11.28 40.84 23.49
N GLY A 604 10.48 40.25 24.39
CA GLY A 604 9.97 40.87 25.62
C GLY A 604 10.61 40.33 26.91
N TYR A 605 11.91 40.02 26.91
CA TYR A 605 12.65 39.61 28.12
C TYR A 605 13.78 40.60 28.45
N PRO A 606 13.93 41.08 29.71
CA PRO A 606 15.02 41.98 30.07
C PRO A 606 16.38 41.30 29.96
N LEU A 607 17.35 42.00 29.35
CA LEU A 607 18.76 41.60 29.37
C LEU A 607 19.29 41.62 30.82
N PRO A 608 20.01 40.57 31.27
CA PRO A 608 20.83 40.66 32.47
C PRO A 608 21.99 41.64 32.26
N LEU A 609 22.31 42.42 33.28
CA LEU A 609 23.44 43.35 33.27
C LEU A 609 24.78 42.59 33.15
N GLU A 610 25.70 43.08 32.32
CA GLU A 610 27.08 42.61 32.32
C GLU A 610 27.82 43.03 33.61
N PRO A 611 28.63 42.14 34.21
CA PRO A 611 29.71 42.51 35.09
C PRO A 611 31.01 42.65 34.29
N GLY A 612 31.54 43.87 34.20
CA GLY A 612 32.85 44.13 33.60
C GLY A 612 33.98 43.36 34.31
N GLY A 613 34.90 42.79 33.53
CA GLY A 613 35.92 41.87 34.06
C GLY A 613 37.08 42.55 34.79
N THR A 614 37.67 41.84 35.75
CA THR A 614 39.09 41.98 36.14
C THR A 614 39.68 40.60 36.48
N SER A 615 41.01 40.52 36.51
CA SER A 615 41.83 39.30 36.49
C SER A 615 41.98 38.59 37.84
N ALA A 616 42.05 37.23 37.84
CA ALA A 616 43.17 36.43 38.37
C ALA A 616 42.84 34.91 38.44
N ARG A 617 43.87 34.05 38.37
CA ARG A 617 43.88 32.63 38.80
C ARG A 617 44.58 32.53 40.18
N PRO A 618 44.79 31.35 40.81
CA PRO A 618 44.09 30.04 40.77
C PRO A 618 43.67 29.52 42.18
N HIS A 619 42.91 28.41 42.28
CA HIS A 619 43.20 27.18 43.06
C HIS A 619 41.97 26.25 43.32
N GLU A 620 42.30 25.01 43.70
CA GLU A 620 41.50 23.81 43.99
C GLU A 620 40.29 24.02 44.94
N THR A 621 39.21 23.24 44.87
CA THR A 621 39.09 21.91 45.52
C THR A 621 37.71 21.24 45.26
N ALA A 622 37.53 19.99 45.71
CA ALA A 622 36.38 19.12 45.43
C ALA A 622 35.22 19.20 46.44
N GLY A 623 34.05 18.65 46.04
CA GLY A 623 32.86 18.44 46.88
C GLY A 623 31.60 18.25 46.03
N VAL A 624 31.24 17.02 45.64
CA VAL A 624 30.24 16.17 46.32
C VAL A 624 28.87 16.86 46.49
N PHE A 625 27.84 16.36 45.79
CA PHE A 625 26.62 15.86 46.43
C PHE A 625 25.80 14.96 45.51
N SER A 626 25.21 13.92 46.10
CA SER A 626 24.45 12.86 45.45
C SER A 626 22.96 12.91 45.81
N GLU A 627 22.16 12.19 45.03
CA GLU A 627 20.82 11.64 45.36
C GLU A 627 19.72 12.58 45.89
N TRP A 628 18.62 12.62 45.15
CA TRP A 628 17.27 12.61 45.74
C TRP A 628 16.39 11.57 45.04
N ARG A 629 15.76 10.68 45.82
CA ARG A 629 14.75 9.71 45.38
C ARG A 629 13.59 9.69 46.38
N ASP A 630 12.38 9.46 45.86
CA ASP A 630 11.14 9.12 46.57
C ASP A 630 10.49 10.16 47.50
N ARG A 631 9.31 10.64 47.08
CA ARG A 631 8.08 10.51 47.90
C ARG A 631 6.91 10.01 47.04
N ARG A 632 6.03 9.22 47.66
CA ARG A 632 4.98 8.40 47.04
C ARG A 632 3.57 9.00 47.21
N ARG A 633 2.66 8.60 46.30
CA ARG A 633 1.20 8.32 46.53
C ARG A 633 0.35 9.54 46.96
N GLU A 634 -0.98 9.59 46.81
CA GLU A 634 -1.98 8.58 46.41
C GLU A 634 -3.24 9.30 45.85
N ARG A 635 -3.87 8.78 44.79
CA ARG A 635 -5.33 8.84 44.57
C ARG A 635 -5.73 7.97 43.38
N GLY A 636 -6.64 7.02 43.59
CA GLY A 636 -7.10 6.11 42.54
C GLY A 636 -8.55 6.37 42.14
N VAL A 637 -8.84 6.25 40.85
CA VAL A 637 -10.21 6.12 40.30
C VAL A 637 -10.21 4.90 39.38
N ARG A 638 -11.20 4.01 39.55
CA ARG A 638 -11.35 2.79 38.75
C ARG A 638 -12.09 3.11 37.45
N VAL A 639 -11.43 2.92 36.32
CA VAL A 639 -12.09 2.74 35.02
C VAL A 639 -11.96 1.27 34.61
N ARG A 640 -13.08 0.60 34.32
CA ARG A 640 -13.06 -0.78 33.81
C ARG A 640 -12.55 -0.76 32.37
N ARG A 641 -11.37 -1.35 32.12
CA ARG A 641 -10.99 -1.78 30.76
C ARG A 641 -11.75 -3.04 30.39
N VAL A 642 -12.41 -3.02 29.24
CA VAL A 642 -12.63 -4.21 28.41
C VAL A 642 -11.69 -4.06 27.23
N VAL A 643 -10.58 -4.81 27.26
CA VAL A 643 -9.65 -4.98 26.14
C VAL A 643 -9.17 -6.42 26.23
N GLU A 644 -9.79 -7.31 25.47
CA GLU A 644 -9.33 -8.69 25.36
C GLU A 644 -8.39 -8.85 24.15
N SER A 645 -7.24 -9.45 24.44
CA SER A 645 -6.35 -10.18 23.51
C SER A 645 -6.21 -9.67 22.06
N TRP A 646 -5.22 -8.80 21.86
CA TRP A 646 -4.35 -8.89 20.67
C TRP A 646 -2.92 -9.18 21.15
N TRP A 647 -2.36 -10.31 20.74
CA TRP A 647 -1.03 -10.78 21.16
C TRP A 647 -0.11 -10.97 19.96
N MET A 648 1.03 -10.30 19.98
CA MET A 648 2.33 -10.95 19.75
C MET A 648 3.40 -10.22 20.55
N LYS A 649 4.26 -10.98 21.24
CA LYS A 649 5.47 -10.47 21.90
C LYS A 649 6.69 -10.91 21.12
N SER A 650 7.19 -10.07 20.24
CA SER A 650 8.50 -10.26 19.62
C SER A 650 9.59 -9.94 20.64
N LYS A 651 10.04 -10.95 21.40
CA LYS A 651 11.24 -10.83 22.24
C LYS A 651 12.48 -11.13 21.38
N VAL A 652 13.26 -10.09 21.08
CA VAL A 652 14.66 -10.25 20.71
C VAL A 652 15.39 -10.89 21.89
N VAL A 653 16.06 -12.02 21.67
CA VAL A 653 16.89 -12.70 22.68
C VAL A 653 18.30 -12.85 22.14
N THR A 654 19.18 -11.96 22.58
CA THR A 654 20.64 -12.11 22.48
C THR A 654 21.15 -13.11 23.52
N PRO A 655 21.95 -14.13 23.17
CA PRO A 655 22.51 -15.06 24.14
C PRO A 655 23.92 -14.66 24.63
N THR A 656 24.04 -14.42 25.93
CA THR A 656 25.24 -14.61 26.77
C THR A 656 24.80 -15.51 27.95
N SER A 657 25.57 -16.44 28.56
CA SER A 657 26.95 -16.97 28.43
C SER A 657 26.96 -18.45 28.94
N GLY A 658 28.02 -19.28 28.90
CA GLY A 658 29.38 -19.15 28.32
C GLY A 658 30.48 -19.79 29.21
N THR A 659 30.65 -21.12 29.21
CA THR A 659 31.54 -21.84 30.17
C THR A 659 32.88 -22.32 29.59
N ARG A 660 33.94 -21.56 29.92
CA ARG A 660 35.38 -21.90 30.12
C ARG A 660 35.97 -23.21 29.53
N LEU A 661 37.07 -23.04 28.79
CA LEU A 661 38.40 -23.62 29.12
C LEU A 661 39.51 -22.64 28.68
N ALA A 662 40.78 -22.91 29.00
CA ALA A 662 41.70 -21.87 29.48
C ALA A 662 42.91 -21.46 28.60
N ALA A 663 43.39 -20.24 28.89
CA ALA A 663 44.77 -19.73 28.85
C ALA A 663 45.50 -19.43 27.52
N GLY A 664 46.10 -18.23 27.44
CA GLY A 664 47.48 -18.09 26.92
C GLY A 664 47.85 -16.90 26.01
N CYS A 665 48.30 -15.78 26.61
CA CYS A 665 49.37 -14.88 26.13
C CYS A 665 49.28 -14.09 24.80
N LEU A 666 48.94 -12.79 24.95
CA LEU A 666 49.64 -11.55 24.52
C LEU A 666 50.12 -11.25 23.05
N PRO A 667 50.19 -9.96 22.64
CA PRO A 667 50.43 -9.49 21.25
C PRO A 667 51.86 -8.95 20.98
N PRO A 668 52.15 -8.51 19.73
CA PRO A 668 52.41 -7.06 19.45
C PRO A 668 51.61 -6.55 18.20
N VAL A 669 51.17 -5.30 18.06
CA VAL A 669 51.81 -3.96 18.08
C VAL A 669 52.52 -3.55 16.77
N TRP A 670 51.90 -2.59 16.06
CA TRP A 670 52.43 -1.52 15.19
C TRP A 670 53.56 -1.80 14.16
N LEU A 671 53.39 -1.30 12.92
CA LEU A 671 54.13 -0.12 12.43
C LEU A 671 53.60 0.41 11.08
N ALA A 672 53.81 1.70 10.84
CA ALA A 672 53.59 2.37 9.55
C ALA A 672 54.91 2.48 8.77
N GLY A 673 54.84 2.63 7.45
CA GLY A 673 56.01 2.88 6.59
C GLY A 673 55.59 2.97 5.12
N GLY A 674 56.01 4.04 4.44
CA GLY A 674 55.57 4.31 3.07
C GLY A 674 56.63 4.05 2.00
N ASP A 675 56.16 4.26 0.76
CA ASP A 675 56.86 4.97 -0.33
C ASP A 675 57.62 4.18 -1.43
N LYS A 676 57.46 4.67 -2.66
CA LYS A 676 58.24 4.48 -3.92
C LYS A 676 58.44 3.09 -4.56
N GLY A 677 57.66 2.85 -5.63
CA GLY A 677 58.11 3.02 -7.04
C GLY A 677 58.99 1.96 -7.72
N GLY A 678 58.60 1.49 -8.92
CA GLY A 678 59.48 0.67 -9.78
C GLY A 678 58.82 -0.13 -10.91
N THR A 679 58.57 0.52 -12.04
CA THR A 679 58.40 -0.01 -13.43
C THR A 679 58.51 -1.53 -13.72
N GLY A 680 57.51 -2.11 -14.41
CA GLY A 680 57.57 -3.42 -15.08
C GLY A 680 56.39 -3.64 -16.04
N ARG A 681 56.59 -4.30 -17.20
CA ARG A 681 55.66 -4.34 -18.36
C ARG A 681 54.93 -5.70 -18.55
N LEU A 682 53.79 -5.63 -19.26
CA LEU A 682 53.06 -6.72 -19.96
C LEU A 682 52.46 -7.84 -19.07
N LEU A 683 51.14 -8.07 -19.11
CA LEU A 683 50.41 -8.64 -20.26
C LEU A 683 48.95 -8.18 -20.30
N VAL A 684 48.50 -7.74 -21.48
CA VAL A 684 47.07 -7.52 -21.78
C VAL A 684 46.58 -8.68 -22.64
N ALA A 685 45.55 -9.38 -22.17
CA ALA A 685 44.77 -10.30 -22.98
C ALA A 685 43.32 -9.84 -22.98
N GLY A 686 42.83 -9.40 -24.14
CA GLY A 686 41.41 -9.16 -24.37
C GLY A 686 41.02 -9.65 -25.75
N ARG A 687 39.82 -10.22 -25.89
CA ARG A 687 39.01 -10.18 -27.12
C ARG A 687 37.61 -10.76 -26.93
N LEU A 688 36.63 -9.90 -27.19
CA LEU A 688 35.49 -10.12 -28.10
C LEU A 688 35.29 -11.55 -28.66
N ILE A 689 34.14 -12.15 -28.33
CA ILE A 689 33.33 -13.08 -29.15
C ILE A 689 31.87 -12.80 -28.75
N SER A 690 31.09 -11.97 -29.46
CA SER A 690 30.39 -12.20 -30.73
C SER A 690 29.25 -13.23 -30.66
N THR A 691 28.04 -12.75 -30.91
CA THR A 691 26.78 -13.51 -31.02
C THR A 691 26.82 -14.59 -32.11
N TRP A 692 26.17 -15.72 -31.85
CA TRP A 692 25.80 -16.71 -32.86
C TRP A 692 24.28 -16.90 -32.88
N ARG A 693 23.64 -16.40 -33.93
CA ARG A 693 22.38 -16.98 -34.44
C ARG A 693 22.76 -18.12 -35.39
N GLN A 694 22.02 -19.23 -35.36
CA GLN A 694 22.00 -20.17 -36.47
C GLN A 694 20.76 -19.92 -37.32
N ASP A 695 20.98 -19.62 -38.60
CA ASP A 695 19.95 -19.74 -39.63
C ASP A 695 19.82 -21.21 -40.06
N ALA A 696 18.59 -21.63 -40.35
CA ALA A 696 18.31 -22.82 -41.14
C ALA A 696 17.32 -22.45 -42.24
N THR A 697 17.76 -22.46 -43.51
CA THR A 697 16.87 -22.29 -44.68
C THR A 697 17.25 -23.21 -45.83
N GLN A 698 16.22 -23.79 -46.46
CA GLN A 698 16.08 -24.47 -47.76
C GLN A 698 15.15 -25.68 -47.57
N ARG A 699 14.09 -25.95 -48.34
CA ARG A 699 13.49 -25.40 -49.61
C ARG A 699 11.95 -25.49 -49.44
N GLY A 700 11.03 -24.82 -50.14
CA GLY A 700 11.08 -23.90 -51.28
C GLY A 700 10.09 -24.35 -52.38
N THR A 701 9.01 -23.59 -52.65
CA THR A 701 8.27 -23.51 -53.94
C THR A 701 7.19 -22.41 -53.95
N SER A 702 7.34 -21.46 -54.88
CA SER A 702 6.31 -20.73 -55.67
C SER A 702 4.88 -20.50 -55.16
N GLY A 703 4.44 -19.23 -55.18
CA GLY A 703 3.02 -18.84 -55.15
C GLY A 703 2.82 -17.32 -55.30
N SER A 704 2.73 -16.81 -56.53
CA SER A 704 2.62 -15.35 -56.82
C SER A 704 1.19 -14.91 -57.13
N TRP A 705 0.67 -13.91 -56.41
CA TRP A 705 -0.37 -12.97 -56.87
C TRP A 705 -0.12 -11.62 -56.16
N LYS A 706 0.46 -10.64 -56.84
CA LYS A 706 -0.17 -9.59 -57.67
C LYS A 706 -1.07 -8.61 -56.90
N VAL A 707 -0.61 -7.36 -56.88
CA VAL A 707 -1.37 -6.14 -56.60
C VAL A 707 -2.22 -5.81 -57.83
N ASP A 708 -3.42 -5.28 -57.61
CA ASP A 708 -4.11 -4.38 -58.56
C ASP A 708 -4.87 -3.32 -57.73
N ASP A 709 -4.68 -2.04 -58.07
CA ASP A 709 -5.57 -0.93 -57.72
C ASP A 709 -6.87 -1.05 -58.55
N ASP A 710 -8.04 -0.64 -58.04
CA ASP A 710 -8.81 0.48 -58.65
C ASP A 710 -10.03 1.00 -57.83
N GLN A 711 -10.31 2.29 -58.03
CA GLN A 711 -11.60 3.03 -58.02
C GLN A 711 -12.80 2.70 -57.10
N SER A 712 -13.03 3.63 -56.15
CA SER A 712 -14.11 4.65 -56.12
C SER A 712 -15.61 4.34 -56.34
N ARG A 713 -16.46 5.07 -55.57
CA ARG A 713 -17.94 5.27 -55.67
C ARG A 713 -18.80 4.04 -55.29
N GLY A 714 -19.94 4.16 -54.59
CA GLY A 714 -20.57 5.32 -53.93
C GLY A 714 -22.01 5.00 -53.45
N THR A 715 -22.54 5.84 -52.54
CA THR A 715 -23.98 6.04 -52.18
C THR A 715 -24.86 4.90 -51.64
N GLN A 716 -25.47 5.18 -50.47
CA GLN A 716 -26.85 4.85 -50.03
C GLN A 716 -27.37 3.41 -50.14
N THR A 717 -27.67 2.78 -49.00
CA THR A 717 -28.92 3.03 -48.20
C THR A 717 -28.68 2.72 -46.74
#